data_AF-A0A2U3JX27-F1
#
_entry.id   AF-A0A2U3JX27-F1
#
_cell.length_a   1.000
_cell.length_b   1.000
_cell.length_c   1.000
_cell.angle_alpha   90.00
_cell.angle_beta   90.00
_cell.angle_gamma   90.00
#
_symmetry.space_group_name_H-M   'P 1'
#
loop_
_entity.id
_entity.type
_entity.pdbx_description
1 polymer ?
#
loop_
_entity_poly.entity_id
_entity_poly.type
_entity_poly.pdbx_seq_one_letter_code
_entity_poly.pdbx_strand_id
1 'polypeptide(L)'
;MVKWRLLRPFSLRAGRGATLPILALWAFALLAYSNSFRAGLVFDNEQAILKDSRVEAASSENARLILTQEYSYQNASTGLYRPLTTFSYLLNYAILGDGPRPAGYHWVNFALHALNILLVYWLGLLLFQEIGPAWALSAVWALHPLLTESVTNIVGRADLLAGFGVLAGLLCHAKSAAASGRRRLAWLVALMLAAAIGMFSKESAVVLLAAMAIYDFTLGRDRAPRPVDTLRGAPRNTKKPGVPKSRGAAARTRQARVPAPYPYLAVLVPVAIFLYVRSRVFAGVAATHFPFTDNPLVGAGFWTARLTALKVIGKYLWLLVWPRNLSCDYSYNQVPPFHWELGDCVALAVCAGAAAAAIFCYRRHKAVCFFIAFFFAALAPASNLVILIGSIMAERFLYLPSIGFAGCLVWAIYRRPRIAPAVLVLIGAALAVRTYARNTDWLDDRSLWTTAATVCPASYKTHLHLASAVIGPQGEGMDRAIGEVNRSLAILNGLPDGRNVPQVYAQAGLIYLMQGELLAARGSAAQSLEWDRKALDVLLLGERIDRVAAQELRRESQLRGITISATGWYPLYLSLGDAYLRLSDPRKAMEAFEYGRIIRPAPEFFEDMSAAWRAMGDPRQAAITLIEGLLVDQGYSSLASELVDLYRQTAPGSCALGGAGGTLTLNPACPLVHDQICAAFRNVKRLYLQRGQEPMAAGTARRAVSEAGCTALESSP
;
A
#
# COMPACT_ATOMS: atom_id res chain seq x y z
N MET A 1 -0.26 -51.81 25.08
CA MET A 1 -1.55 -51.10 25.05
C MET A 1 -1.32 -49.59 25.15
N VAL A 2 -1.13 -48.91 24.01
CA VAL A 2 -1.06 -47.44 23.94
C VAL A 2 -2.19 -47.02 23.00
N LYS A 3 -3.37 -46.82 23.58
CA LYS A 3 -4.61 -46.52 22.84
C LYS A 3 -4.74 -44.99 22.64
N TRP A 4 -4.80 -44.58 21.38
CA TRP A 4 -5.80 -43.62 20.86
C TRP A 4 -5.99 -42.28 21.59
N ARG A 5 -4.98 -41.38 21.63
CA ARG A 5 -5.15 -39.99 22.12
C ARG A 5 -5.02 -38.86 21.08
N LEU A 6 -4.62 -39.12 19.84
CA LEU A 6 -4.32 -38.05 18.85
C LEU A 6 -5.49 -37.63 17.94
N LEU A 7 -6.68 -38.23 18.10
CA LEU A 7 -7.91 -37.83 17.39
C LEU A 7 -9.00 -37.35 18.35
N ARG A 8 -8.64 -36.74 19.49
CA ARG A 8 -9.62 -35.87 20.16
C ARG A 8 -9.89 -34.68 19.23
N PRO A 9 -11.14 -34.16 19.18
CA PRO A 9 -11.39 -32.85 18.59
C PRO A 9 -10.35 -31.89 19.19
N PHE A 10 -9.81 -30.96 18.39
CA PHE A 10 -9.09 -29.80 18.92
C PHE A 10 -9.95 -29.19 20.03
N SER A 11 -9.76 -29.62 21.27
CA SER A 11 -10.35 -28.95 22.41
C SER A 11 -9.43 -27.78 22.61
N LEU A 12 -9.97 -26.57 22.49
CA LEU A 12 -9.39 -25.35 23.07
C LEU A 12 -9.24 -25.43 24.60
N ARG A 13 -9.26 -26.63 25.20
CA ARG A 13 -8.66 -26.87 26.50
C ARG A 13 -7.16 -26.90 26.27
N ALA A 14 -6.58 -25.70 26.26
CA ALA A 14 -5.15 -25.51 26.43
C ALA A 14 -4.73 -26.28 27.70
N GLY A 15 -4.23 -27.50 27.52
CA GLY A 15 -3.47 -28.14 28.59
C GLY A 15 -2.26 -27.25 28.89
N ARG A 16 -1.82 -27.20 30.14
CA ARG A 16 -0.66 -26.41 30.60
C ARG A 16 0.62 -26.57 29.75
N GLY A 17 0.73 -27.62 28.92
CA GLY A 17 1.84 -27.85 28.00
C GLY A 17 1.77 -27.16 26.62
N ALA A 18 0.60 -26.63 26.19
CA ALA A 18 0.47 -25.96 24.89
C ALA A 18 0.64 -24.44 24.96
N THR A 19 0.53 -23.85 26.16
CA THR A 19 0.65 -22.40 26.38
C THR A 19 2.11 -21.93 26.32
N LEU A 20 3.03 -22.69 26.93
CA LEU A 20 4.45 -22.31 26.99
C LEU A 20 5.10 -22.14 25.60
N PRO A 21 4.90 -23.05 24.61
CA PRO A 21 5.47 -22.87 23.27
C PRO A 21 4.94 -21.63 22.56
N ILE A 22 3.67 -21.26 22.75
CA ILE A 22 3.05 -20.09 22.12
C ILE A 22 3.61 -18.80 22.75
N LEU A 23 3.69 -18.75 24.08
CA LEU A 23 4.28 -17.61 24.79
C LEU A 23 5.74 -17.40 24.39
N ALA A 24 6.51 -18.47 24.19
CA ALA A 24 7.87 -18.39 23.68
C ALA A 24 7.94 -17.80 22.26
N LEU A 25 7.04 -18.21 21.35
CA LEU A 25 6.98 -17.63 19.98
C LEU A 25 6.70 -16.13 20.04
N TRP A 26 5.71 -15.72 20.83
CA TRP A 26 5.38 -14.31 20.98
C TRP A 26 6.50 -13.51 21.64
N ALA A 27 7.18 -14.07 22.65
CA ALA A 27 8.32 -13.42 23.28
C ALA A 27 9.49 -13.23 22.30
N PHE A 28 9.83 -14.25 21.49
CA PHE A 28 10.88 -14.13 20.48
C PHE A 28 10.51 -13.14 19.37
N ALA A 29 9.27 -13.17 18.89
CA ALA A 29 8.78 -12.19 17.93
C ALA A 29 8.83 -10.78 18.52
N LEU A 30 8.37 -10.59 19.77
CA LEU A 30 8.40 -9.29 20.43
C LEU A 30 9.83 -8.77 20.57
N LEU A 31 10.79 -9.64 20.91
CA LEU A 31 12.20 -9.26 20.98
C LEU A 31 12.73 -8.81 19.62
N ALA A 32 12.46 -9.59 18.55
CA ALA A 32 12.89 -9.27 17.20
C ALA A 32 12.27 -7.97 16.65
N TYR A 33 11.03 -7.65 17.04
CA TYR A 33 10.31 -6.43 16.65
C TYR A 33 10.36 -5.31 17.69
N SER A 34 11.08 -5.47 18.80
CA SER A 34 11.01 -4.54 19.94
C SER A 34 11.43 -3.10 19.62
N ASN A 35 12.30 -2.90 18.63
CA ASN A 35 12.70 -1.57 18.16
C ASN A 35 11.74 -0.98 17.13
N SER A 36 10.81 -1.75 16.56
CA SER A 36 9.84 -1.23 15.58
C SER A 36 8.83 -0.28 16.21
N PHE A 37 8.57 -0.37 17.52
CA PHE A 37 7.67 0.54 18.24
C PHE A 37 8.16 2.00 18.29
N ARG A 38 9.42 2.24 17.91
CA ARG A 38 10.01 3.59 17.80
C ARG A 38 9.96 4.15 16.38
N ALA A 39 9.48 3.38 15.40
CA ALA A 39 9.40 3.80 14.01
C ALA A 39 8.34 4.89 13.81
N GLY A 40 8.69 5.91 13.03
CA GLY A 40 7.79 7.00 12.66
C GLY A 40 6.71 6.59 11.64
N LEU A 41 5.86 7.56 11.28
CA LEU A 41 4.89 7.43 10.19
C LEU A 41 5.58 7.69 8.84
N VAL A 42 6.48 6.81 8.44
CA VAL A 42 7.31 6.95 7.23
C VAL A 42 6.58 6.50 5.96
N PHE A 43 7.02 6.99 4.80
CA PHE A 43 6.54 6.54 3.48
C PHE A 43 4.99 6.57 3.34
N ASP A 44 4.36 5.48 2.93
CA ASP A 44 2.92 5.37 2.67
C ASP A 44 2.03 5.67 3.90
N ASN A 45 2.59 5.65 5.12
CA ASN A 45 1.85 5.85 6.37
C ASN A 45 1.30 7.28 6.49
N GLU A 46 2.04 8.28 6.03
CA GLU A 46 1.62 9.67 6.07
C GLU A 46 0.30 9.84 5.29
N GLN A 47 0.23 9.26 4.09
CA GLN A 47 -0.93 9.40 3.22
C GLN A 47 -2.16 8.65 3.73
N ALA A 48 -1.97 7.48 4.32
CA ALA A 48 -3.05 6.61 4.79
C ALA A 48 -3.62 7.00 6.17
N ILE A 49 -2.88 7.82 6.94
CA ILE A 49 -3.24 8.16 8.33
C ILE A 49 -3.34 9.68 8.50
N LEU A 50 -2.29 10.44 8.20
CA LEU A 50 -2.25 11.88 8.49
C LEU A 50 -3.02 12.71 7.47
N LYS A 51 -3.11 12.24 6.23
CA LYS A 51 -3.78 12.94 5.13
C LYS A 51 -5.16 12.36 4.78
N ASP A 52 -5.68 11.43 5.58
CA ASP A 52 -7.01 10.83 5.37
C ASP A 52 -8.00 11.32 6.44
N SER A 53 -8.76 12.37 6.12
CA SER A 53 -9.71 12.97 7.08
C SER A 53 -10.79 12.01 7.58
N ARG A 54 -11.01 10.87 6.90
CA ARG A 54 -11.99 9.87 7.35
C ARG A 54 -11.58 9.22 8.66
N VAL A 55 -10.30 9.15 9.01
CA VAL A 55 -9.84 8.49 10.24
C VAL A 55 -9.89 9.39 11.47
N GLU A 56 -10.03 10.70 11.29
CA GLU A 56 -9.89 11.70 12.36
C GLU A 56 -11.05 11.69 13.37
N ALA A 57 -12.24 11.25 12.95
CA ALA A 57 -13.42 11.20 13.80
C ALA A 57 -14.28 9.96 13.55
N ALA A 58 -14.76 9.34 14.63
CA ALA A 58 -15.70 8.22 14.57
C ALA A 58 -17.15 8.72 14.37
N SER A 59 -17.45 9.23 13.18
CA SER A 59 -18.78 9.72 12.80
C SER A 59 -19.49 8.79 11.81
N SER A 60 -20.82 8.90 11.73
CA SER A 60 -21.62 8.17 10.72
C SER A 60 -21.23 8.56 9.30
N GLU A 61 -20.86 9.83 9.07
CA GLU A 61 -20.40 10.31 7.77
C GLU A 61 -19.05 9.71 7.38
N ASN A 62 -18.07 9.71 8.29
CA ASN A 62 -16.78 9.08 8.02
C ASN A 62 -16.92 7.57 7.77
N ALA A 63 -17.78 6.88 8.53
CA ALA A 63 -18.08 5.48 8.27
C ALA A 63 -18.70 5.26 6.88
N ARG A 64 -19.63 6.13 6.46
CA ARG A 64 -20.21 6.10 5.11
C ARG A 64 -19.15 6.36 4.04
N LEU A 65 -18.27 7.33 4.22
CA LEU A 65 -17.17 7.62 3.29
C LEU A 65 -16.21 6.44 3.17
N ILE A 66 -15.85 5.78 4.26
CA ILE A 66 -15.01 4.57 4.24
C ILE A 66 -15.66 3.45 3.43
N LEU A 67 -16.99 3.28 3.54
CA LEU A 67 -17.71 2.22 2.84
C LEU A 67 -17.98 2.52 1.35
N THR A 68 -18.03 3.81 0.97
CA THR A 68 -18.48 4.24 -0.36
C THR A 68 -17.38 4.81 -1.24
N GLN A 69 -16.22 5.13 -0.68
CA GLN A 69 -15.08 5.70 -1.40
C GLN A 69 -13.91 4.71 -1.51
N GLU A 70 -12.98 4.99 -2.42
CA GLU A 70 -11.77 4.18 -2.58
C GLU A 70 -10.80 4.32 -1.39
N TYR A 71 -9.79 3.44 -1.36
CA TYR A 71 -8.80 3.41 -0.30
C TYR A 71 -7.96 4.70 -0.27
N SER A 72 -7.46 5.16 -1.42
CA SER A 72 -6.66 6.39 -1.56
C SER A 72 -7.57 7.62 -1.68
N TYR A 73 -8.26 7.95 -0.60
CA TYR A 73 -9.23 9.05 -0.54
C TYR A 73 -8.56 10.41 -0.77
N GLN A 74 -9.22 11.29 -1.54
CA GLN A 74 -8.75 12.63 -1.92
C GLN A 74 -7.42 12.68 -2.69
N ASN A 75 -7.00 11.55 -3.27
CA ASN A 75 -5.80 11.41 -4.11
C ASN A 75 -6.12 10.86 -5.50
N ALA A 76 -5.09 10.68 -6.32
CA ALA A 76 -5.21 9.97 -7.59
C ALA A 76 -5.76 8.54 -7.36
N SER A 77 -6.67 8.12 -8.25
CA SER A 77 -7.34 6.83 -8.09
C SER A 77 -6.36 5.67 -8.20
N THR A 78 -6.42 4.76 -7.23
CA THR A 78 -5.53 3.59 -7.15
C THR A 78 -6.27 2.27 -7.45
N GLY A 79 -7.60 2.32 -7.60
CA GLY A 79 -8.42 1.13 -7.87
C GLY A 79 -8.52 0.16 -6.69
N LEU A 80 -8.14 0.60 -5.48
CA LEU A 80 -8.10 -0.19 -4.26
C LEU A 80 -9.33 0.08 -3.39
N TYR A 81 -9.94 -0.98 -2.86
CA TYR A 81 -11.08 -0.87 -1.93
C TYR A 81 -10.85 -1.74 -0.70
N ARG A 82 -10.48 -1.10 0.42
CA ARG A 82 -10.02 -1.75 1.66
C ARG A 82 -10.66 -1.13 2.92
N PRO A 83 -11.99 -1.10 3.01
CA PRO A 83 -12.69 -0.39 4.07
C PRO A 83 -12.36 -0.92 5.47
N LEU A 84 -12.15 -2.24 5.64
CA LEU A 84 -11.84 -2.78 6.97
C LEU A 84 -10.45 -2.36 7.46
N THR A 85 -9.50 -2.18 6.53
CA THR A 85 -8.19 -1.61 6.84
C THR A 85 -8.35 -0.15 7.26
N THR A 86 -9.10 0.67 6.53
CA THR A 86 -9.32 2.08 6.93
C THR A 86 -10.07 2.20 8.25
N PHE A 87 -11.08 1.36 8.52
CA PHE A 87 -11.74 1.30 9.82
C PHE A 87 -10.78 0.95 10.96
N SER A 88 -9.78 0.10 10.71
CA SER A 88 -8.77 -0.20 11.73
C SER A 88 -7.87 1.01 12.03
N TYR A 89 -7.64 1.91 11.07
CA TYR A 89 -6.94 3.17 11.31
C TYR A 89 -7.83 4.17 12.05
N LEU A 90 -9.12 4.27 11.70
CA LEU A 90 -10.10 5.07 12.43
C LEU A 90 -10.19 4.63 13.91
N LEU A 91 -10.20 3.32 14.17
CA LEU A 91 -10.17 2.77 15.52
C LEU A 91 -8.92 3.24 16.28
N ASN A 92 -7.73 3.16 15.68
CA ASN A 92 -6.50 3.67 16.32
C ASN A 92 -6.56 5.20 16.54
N TYR A 93 -6.85 5.95 15.48
CA TYR A 93 -6.71 7.41 15.47
C TYR A 93 -7.72 8.06 16.41
N ALA A 94 -9.01 7.81 16.19
CA ALA A 94 -10.09 8.54 16.86
C ALA A 94 -10.61 7.84 18.12
N ILE A 95 -10.71 6.49 18.12
CA ILE A 95 -11.36 5.76 19.22
C ILE A 95 -10.36 5.41 20.33
N LEU A 96 -9.17 4.91 19.98
CA LEU A 96 -8.09 4.67 20.96
C LEU A 96 -7.35 5.96 21.33
N GLY A 97 -7.55 7.04 20.56
CA GLY A 97 -6.99 8.37 20.83
C GLY A 97 -5.48 8.45 20.55
N ASP A 98 -4.94 7.59 19.70
CA ASP A 98 -3.52 7.67 19.32
C ASP A 98 -3.23 8.95 18.53
N GLY A 99 -4.18 9.40 17.71
CA GLY A 99 -4.00 10.51 16.77
C GLY A 99 -2.74 10.29 15.90
N PRO A 100 -1.84 11.26 15.75
CA PRO A 100 -0.62 11.11 14.94
C PRO A 100 0.48 10.27 15.61
N ARG A 101 0.27 9.73 16.83
CA ARG A 101 1.34 9.02 17.57
C ARG A 101 1.49 7.57 17.04
N PRO A 102 2.66 7.18 16.52
CA PRO A 102 2.83 5.90 15.81
C PRO A 102 2.77 4.65 16.72
N ALA A 103 3.10 4.79 18.01
CA ALA A 103 3.28 3.63 18.90
C ALA A 103 2.05 2.70 18.99
N GLY A 104 0.84 3.26 19.09
CA GLY A 104 -0.40 2.47 19.15
C GLY A 104 -0.68 1.69 17.87
N TYR A 105 -0.29 2.25 16.71
CA TYR A 105 -0.43 1.57 15.42
C TYR A 105 0.49 0.35 15.30
N HIS A 106 1.73 0.48 15.79
CA HIS A 106 2.70 -0.62 15.84
C HIS A 106 2.23 -1.75 16.77
N TRP A 107 1.62 -1.43 17.92
CA TRP A 107 1.02 -2.44 18.80
C TRP A 107 -0.10 -3.22 18.14
N VAL A 108 -0.99 -2.55 17.39
CA VAL A 108 -2.06 -3.24 16.66
C VAL A 108 -1.49 -4.14 15.56
N ASN A 109 -0.48 -3.68 14.81
CA ASN A 109 0.19 -4.53 13.82
C ASN A 109 0.87 -5.73 14.46
N PHE A 110 1.64 -5.52 15.53
CA PHE A 110 2.29 -6.62 16.24
C PHE A 110 1.27 -7.62 16.81
N ALA A 111 0.15 -7.14 17.35
CA ALA A 111 -0.92 -8.01 17.86
C ALA A 111 -1.55 -8.86 16.73
N LEU A 112 -1.82 -8.25 15.57
CA LEU A 112 -2.30 -8.98 14.39
C LEU A 112 -1.26 -9.99 13.89
N HIS A 113 0.03 -9.65 13.91
CA HIS A 113 1.09 -10.58 13.58
C HIS A 113 1.16 -11.74 14.60
N ALA A 114 1.08 -11.47 15.90
CA ALA A 114 1.04 -12.46 16.96
C ALA A 114 -0.14 -13.45 16.83
N LEU A 115 -1.32 -12.96 16.43
CA LEU A 115 -2.46 -13.81 16.08
C LEU A 115 -2.14 -14.69 14.87
N ASN A 116 -1.53 -14.15 13.83
CA ASN A 116 -1.12 -14.93 12.67
C ASN A 116 -0.04 -15.98 13.00
N ILE A 117 0.93 -15.67 13.86
CA ILE A 117 1.93 -16.63 14.37
C ILE A 117 1.24 -17.85 14.99
N LEU A 118 0.20 -17.62 15.80
CA LEU A 118 -0.60 -18.67 16.41
C LEU A 118 -1.34 -19.50 15.36
N LEU A 119 -1.94 -18.86 14.36
CA LEU A 119 -2.64 -19.56 13.27
C LEU A 119 -1.67 -20.39 12.42
N VAL A 120 -0.46 -19.89 12.14
CA VAL A 120 0.60 -20.64 11.45
C VAL A 120 1.07 -21.83 12.28
N TYR A 121 1.21 -21.68 13.60
CA TYR A 121 1.53 -22.80 14.49
C TYR A 121 0.44 -23.88 14.43
N TRP A 122 -0.84 -23.51 14.47
CA TRP A 122 -1.95 -24.46 14.33
C TRP A 122 -2.03 -25.09 12.93
N LEU A 123 -1.70 -24.36 11.88
CA LEU A 123 -1.56 -24.91 10.53
C LEU A 123 -0.40 -25.93 10.49
N GLY A 124 0.73 -25.62 11.12
CA GLY A 124 1.84 -26.55 11.29
C GLY A 124 1.44 -27.83 12.01
N LEU A 125 0.67 -27.73 13.10
CA LEU A 125 0.14 -28.90 13.81
C LEU A 125 -0.82 -29.71 12.92
N LEU A 126 -1.64 -29.03 12.12
CA LEU A 126 -2.56 -29.68 11.18
C LEU A 126 -1.81 -30.45 10.08
N LEU A 127 -0.70 -29.92 9.58
CA LEU A 127 0.02 -30.47 8.43
C LEU A 127 1.11 -31.47 8.83
N PHE A 128 1.89 -31.17 9.87
CA PHE A 128 2.99 -32.02 10.34
C PHE A 128 2.58 -33.04 11.39
N GLN A 129 1.47 -32.81 12.12
CA GLN A 129 1.00 -33.66 13.23
C GLN A 129 2.01 -33.80 14.40
N GLU A 130 3.03 -32.94 14.45
CA GLU A 130 4.12 -32.97 15.42
C GLU A 130 4.39 -31.56 15.94
N ILE A 131 4.62 -31.43 17.25
CA ILE A 131 4.80 -30.12 17.92
C ILE A 131 6.09 -29.44 17.47
N GLY A 132 7.20 -30.18 17.40
CA GLY A 132 8.52 -29.61 17.04
C GLY A 132 8.53 -28.93 15.67
N PRO A 133 8.21 -29.63 14.58
CA PRO A 133 8.10 -29.05 13.24
C PRO A 133 7.06 -27.92 13.15
N ALA A 134 5.91 -28.04 13.83
CA ALA A 134 4.90 -26.98 13.83
C ALA A 134 5.41 -25.69 14.50
N TRP A 135 6.11 -25.83 15.63
CA TRP A 135 6.73 -24.71 16.33
C TRP A 135 7.83 -24.07 15.49
N ALA A 136 8.70 -24.89 14.89
CA ALA A 136 9.76 -24.42 14.01
C ALA A 136 9.24 -23.68 12.77
N LEU A 137 8.16 -24.16 12.15
CA LEU A 137 7.50 -23.47 11.04
C LEU A 137 7.08 -22.06 11.46
N SER A 138 6.35 -21.96 12.57
CA SER A 138 5.86 -20.68 13.08
C SER A 138 7.02 -19.76 13.47
N ALA A 139 8.05 -20.28 14.14
CA ALA A 139 9.23 -19.50 14.53
C ALA A 139 10.04 -18.97 13.34
N VAL A 140 10.36 -19.83 12.36
CA VAL A 140 11.12 -19.43 11.16
C VAL A 140 10.36 -18.38 10.37
N TRP A 141 9.03 -18.53 10.23
CA TRP A 141 8.20 -17.55 9.55
C TRP A 141 8.11 -16.23 10.34
N ALA A 142 7.76 -16.29 11.62
CA ALA A 142 7.58 -15.11 12.49
C ALA A 142 8.83 -14.23 12.57
N LEU A 143 10.01 -14.85 12.63
CA LEU A 143 11.27 -14.15 12.80
C LEU A 143 11.91 -13.72 11.48
N HIS A 144 11.29 -14.02 10.34
CA HIS A 144 11.87 -13.74 9.04
C HIS A 144 11.86 -12.23 8.73
N PRO A 145 13.01 -11.60 8.44
CA PRO A 145 13.15 -10.15 8.24
C PRO A 145 12.37 -9.61 7.04
N LEU A 146 12.03 -10.48 6.09
CA LEU A 146 11.16 -10.13 4.97
C LEU A 146 9.77 -9.66 5.41
N LEU A 147 9.30 -10.09 6.59
CA LEU A 147 7.99 -9.69 7.10
C LEU A 147 7.98 -8.27 7.69
N THR A 148 9.13 -7.60 7.82
CA THR A 148 9.22 -6.24 8.36
C THR A 148 8.40 -5.22 7.57
N GLU A 149 8.36 -5.33 6.23
CA GLU A 149 7.50 -4.45 5.41
C GLU A 149 5.99 -4.66 5.67
N SER A 150 5.58 -5.81 6.22
CA SER A 150 4.17 -6.05 6.60
C SER A 150 3.88 -5.74 8.08
N VAL A 151 4.87 -5.93 8.97
CA VAL A 151 4.69 -5.80 10.41
C VAL A 151 5.05 -4.40 10.90
N THR A 152 6.20 -3.87 10.48
CA THR A 152 6.73 -2.57 10.93
C THR A 152 6.17 -1.41 10.13
N ASN A 153 5.97 -1.57 8.82
CA ASN A 153 5.22 -0.56 8.06
C ASN A 153 3.74 -0.60 8.48
N ILE A 154 3.19 0.51 8.96
CA ILE A 154 1.82 0.51 9.50
C ILE A 154 0.80 0.15 8.41
N VAL A 155 0.98 0.66 7.18
CA VAL A 155 0.14 0.32 6.01
C VAL A 155 0.14 -1.18 5.67
N GLY A 156 1.19 -1.91 6.08
CA GLY A 156 1.28 -3.36 6.02
C GLY A 156 0.16 -4.09 6.78
N ARG A 157 -0.61 -3.38 7.62
CA ARG A 157 -1.80 -3.90 8.31
C ARG A 157 -2.81 -4.59 7.39
N ALA A 158 -2.95 -4.13 6.14
CA ALA A 158 -3.80 -4.79 5.16
C ALA A 158 -3.36 -6.25 4.91
N ASP A 159 -2.05 -6.51 4.84
CA ASP A 159 -1.48 -7.85 4.70
C ASP A 159 -1.70 -8.71 5.95
N LEU A 160 -1.60 -8.12 7.14
CA LEU A 160 -1.81 -8.81 8.41
C LEU A 160 -3.27 -9.27 8.58
N LEU A 161 -4.23 -8.39 8.27
CA LEU A 161 -5.66 -8.68 8.33
C LEU A 161 -6.08 -9.71 7.26
N ALA A 162 -5.57 -9.57 6.03
CA ALA A 162 -5.80 -10.54 4.96
C ALA A 162 -5.19 -11.90 5.31
N GLY A 163 -3.97 -11.91 5.86
CA GLY A 163 -3.31 -13.10 6.37
C GLY A 163 -4.13 -13.82 7.44
N PHE A 164 -4.69 -13.06 8.39
CA PHE A 164 -5.60 -13.59 9.41
C PHE A 164 -6.82 -14.24 8.78
N GLY A 165 -7.51 -13.54 7.86
CA GLY A 165 -8.69 -14.07 7.18
C GLY A 165 -8.42 -15.37 6.43
N VAL A 166 -7.30 -15.45 5.70
CA VAL A 166 -6.91 -16.66 4.96
C VAL A 166 -6.54 -17.81 5.90
N LEU A 167 -5.71 -17.58 6.93
CA LEU A 167 -5.26 -18.64 7.83
C LEU A 167 -6.39 -19.13 8.74
N ALA A 168 -7.15 -18.22 9.34
CA ALA A 168 -8.30 -18.57 10.18
C ALA A 168 -9.38 -19.27 9.34
N GLY A 169 -9.66 -18.77 8.13
CA GLY A 169 -10.57 -19.41 7.18
C GLY A 169 -10.16 -20.84 6.86
N LEU A 170 -8.89 -21.07 6.49
CA LEU A 170 -8.39 -22.40 6.17
C LEU A 170 -8.53 -23.38 7.35
N LEU A 171 -8.22 -22.93 8.58
CA LEU A 171 -8.41 -23.75 9.79
C LEU A 171 -9.89 -24.02 10.06
N CYS A 172 -10.77 -23.03 9.88
CA CYS A 172 -12.22 -23.20 10.01
C CYS A 172 -12.78 -24.19 8.98
N HIS A 173 -12.29 -24.15 7.74
CA HIS A 173 -12.62 -25.13 6.70
C HIS A 173 -12.27 -26.55 7.16
N ALA A 174 -11.04 -26.76 7.61
CA ALA A 174 -10.58 -28.06 8.12
C ALA A 174 -11.43 -28.56 9.30
N LYS A 175 -11.82 -27.66 10.23
CA LYS A 175 -12.70 -27.99 11.36
C LYS A 175 -14.13 -28.29 10.93
N SER A 176 -14.69 -27.51 10.01
CA SER A 176 -16.05 -27.71 9.48
C SER A 176 -16.20 -29.09 8.85
N ALA A 177 -15.14 -29.56 8.18
CA ALA A 177 -15.12 -30.85 7.51
C ALA A 177 -15.01 -32.04 8.49
N ALA A 178 -14.67 -31.79 9.76
CA ALA A 178 -14.63 -32.79 10.85
C ALA A 178 -15.84 -32.70 11.80
N ALA A 179 -16.62 -31.63 11.74
CA ALA A 179 -17.76 -31.38 12.61
C ALA A 179 -19.10 -31.83 11.98
N SER A 180 -20.13 -31.98 12.82
CA SER A 180 -21.52 -32.25 12.43
C SER A 180 -22.51 -31.36 13.20
N GLY A 181 -23.75 -31.25 12.69
CA GLY A 181 -24.83 -30.48 13.33
C GLY A 181 -24.49 -29.01 13.57
N ARG A 182 -24.91 -28.48 14.74
CA ARG A 182 -24.70 -27.07 15.15
C ARG A 182 -23.22 -26.66 15.16
N ARG A 183 -22.30 -27.57 15.52
CA ARG A 183 -20.86 -27.27 15.51
C ARG A 183 -20.34 -27.04 14.10
N ARG A 184 -20.82 -27.80 13.11
CA ARG A 184 -20.46 -27.59 11.71
C ARG A 184 -20.95 -26.23 11.22
N LEU A 185 -22.19 -25.86 11.56
CA LEU A 185 -22.74 -24.55 11.24
C LEU A 185 -21.88 -23.42 11.84
N ALA A 186 -21.50 -23.52 13.11
CA ALA A 186 -20.62 -22.53 13.75
C ALA A 186 -19.28 -22.36 13.00
N TRP A 187 -18.66 -23.45 12.55
CA TRP A 187 -17.42 -23.37 11.75
C TRP A 187 -17.63 -22.80 10.35
N LEU A 188 -18.79 -23.02 9.73
CA LEU A 188 -19.13 -22.41 8.44
C LEU A 188 -19.37 -20.90 8.58
N VAL A 189 -20.03 -20.47 9.65
CA VAL A 189 -20.20 -19.05 9.98
C VAL A 189 -18.83 -18.41 10.26
N ALA A 190 -17.98 -19.06 11.08
CA ALA A 190 -16.64 -18.56 11.35
C ALA A 190 -15.77 -18.47 10.08
N LEU A 191 -15.89 -19.44 9.16
CA LEU A 191 -15.25 -19.40 7.84
C LEU A 191 -15.72 -18.20 7.01
N MET A 192 -17.03 -17.96 6.96
CA MET A 192 -17.62 -16.81 6.25
C MET A 192 -17.12 -15.48 6.81
N LEU A 193 -17.09 -15.34 8.14
CA LEU A 193 -16.59 -14.13 8.82
C LEU A 193 -15.09 -13.91 8.56
N ALA A 194 -14.27 -14.98 8.65
CA ALA A 194 -12.84 -14.88 8.34
C ALA A 194 -12.60 -14.47 6.88
N ALA A 195 -13.38 -15.03 5.93
CA ALA A 195 -13.33 -14.65 4.53
C ALA A 195 -13.73 -13.18 4.32
N ALA A 196 -14.76 -12.70 5.01
CA ALA A 196 -15.16 -11.29 4.96
C ALA A 196 -14.06 -10.36 5.49
N ILE A 197 -13.47 -10.68 6.65
CA ILE A 197 -12.35 -9.90 7.21
C ILE A 197 -11.19 -9.83 6.20
N GLY A 198 -10.83 -10.95 5.58
CA GLY A 198 -9.77 -10.97 4.58
C GLY A 198 -10.09 -10.11 3.37
N MET A 199 -11.23 -10.37 2.70
CA MET A 199 -11.61 -9.72 1.45
C MET A 199 -11.77 -8.21 1.59
N PHE A 200 -12.40 -7.74 2.67
CA PHE A 200 -12.61 -6.31 2.90
C PHE A 200 -11.37 -5.58 3.46
N SER A 201 -10.29 -6.31 3.76
CA SER A 201 -8.99 -5.74 4.12
C SER A 201 -8.01 -5.70 2.95
N LYS A 202 -7.95 -6.76 2.14
CA LYS A 202 -7.10 -6.81 0.94
C LYS A 202 -7.63 -7.81 -0.07
N GLU A 203 -7.59 -7.43 -1.33
CA GLU A 203 -8.10 -8.21 -2.46
C GLU A 203 -7.38 -9.57 -2.61
N SER A 204 -6.13 -9.66 -2.15
CA SER A 204 -5.34 -10.90 -2.16
C SER A 204 -5.91 -12.01 -1.28
N ALA A 205 -6.84 -11.72 -0.35
CA ALA A 205 -7.46 -12.74 0.49
C ALA A 205 -8.31 -13.77 -0.29
N VAL A 206 -8.61 -13.51 -1.56
CA VAL A 206 -9.27 -14.47 -2.47
C VAL A 206 -8.53 -15.81 -2.57
N VAL A 207 -7.22 -15.80 -2.26
CA VAL A 207 -6.35 -16.98 -2.11
C VAL A 207 -6.95 -18.04 -1.20
N LEU A 208 -7.82 -17.70 -0.24
CA LEU A 208 -8.48 -18.67 0.63
C LEU A 208 -9.17 -19.80 -0.15
N LEU A 209 -9.82 -19.50 -1.28
CA LEU A 209 -10.45 -20.51 -2.13
C LEU A 209 -9.44 -21.52 -2.67
N ALA A 210 -8.30 -21.03 -3.17
CA ALA A 210 -7.21 -21.87 -3.66
C ALA A 210 -6.56 -22.67 -2.51
N ALA A 211 -6.34 -22.05 -1.35
CA ALA A 211 -5.79 -22.72 -0.18
C ALA A 211 -6.67 -23.87 0.32
N MET A 212 -8.00 -23.68 0.33
CA MET A 212 -8.98 -24.73 0.65
C MET A 212 -8.94 -25.86 -0.36
N ALA A 213 -8.91 -25.56 -1.66
CA ALA A 213 -8.83 -26.55 -2.71
C ALA A 213 -7.53 -27.37 -2.64
N ILE A 214 -6.39 -26.71 -2.39
CA ILE A 214 -5.08 -27.36 -2.21
C ILE A 214 -5.11 -28.26 -0.98
N TYR A 215 -5.68 -27.80 0.13
CA TYR A 215 -5.85 -28.60 1.34
C TYR A 215 -6.71 -29.85 1.09
N ASP A 216 -7.86 -29.70 0.44
CA ASP A 216 -8.75 -30.82 0.12
C ASP A 216 -8.10 -31.81 -0.87
N PHE A 217 -7.35 -31.31 -1.84
CA PHE A 217 -6.67 -32.13 -2.85
C PHE A 217 -5.51 -32.93 -2.26
N THR A 218 -4.72 -32.32 -1.38
CA THR A 218 -3.54 -32.94 -0.76
C THR A 218 -3.94 -33.86 0.39
N LEU A 219 -4.80 -33.41 1.30
CA LEU A 219 -5.10 -34.08 2.58
C LEU A 219 -6.55 -34.60 2.67
N GLY A 220 -7.50 -34.03 1.92
CA GLY A 220 -8.92 -34.40 1.99
C GLY A 220 -9.24 -35.82 1.51
N ARG A 221 -8.42 -36.41 0.63
CA ARG A 221 -8.63 -37.76 0.05
C ARG A 221 -8.18 -38.94 0.93
N ASP A 222 -7.34 -38.72 1.94
CA ASP A 222 -6.68 -39.79 2.72
C ASP A 222 -7.31 -40.06 4.09
N ARG A 223 -8.61 -39.82 4.27
CA ARG A 223 -9.32 -40.15 5.53
C ARG A 223 -9.44 -41.65 5.85
N ALA A 224 -8.71 -42.52 5.15
CA ALA A 224 -8.50 -43.91 5.54
C ALA A 224 -7.14 -44.01 6.26
N PRO A 225 -7.09 -44.50 7.52
CA PRO A 225 -5.82 -44.66 8.22
C PRO A 225 -4.97 -45.70 7.49
N ARG A 226 -3.83 -45.27 6.95
CA ARG A 226 -2.71 -46.19 6.68
C ARG A 226 -1.86 -46.27 7.94
N PRO A 227 -1.48 -47.47 8.41
CA PRO A 227 -0.43 -47.59 9.41
C PRO A 227 0.83 -46.92 8.85
N VAL A 228 1.33 -45.92 9.56
CA VAL A 228 2.57 -45.22 9.22
C VAL A 228 3.74 -46.10 9.64
N ASP A 229 4.23 -46.94 8.72
CA ASP A 229 5.61 -47.42 8.77
C ASP A 229 6.48 -46.42 8.03
N THR A 230 6.84 -45.31 8.68
CA THR A 230 7.95 -44.45 8.23
C THR A 230 8.53 -43.70 9.42
N LEU A 231 9.65 -44.22 9.95
CA LEU A 231 10.80 -43.46 10.49
C LEU A 231 11.91 -44.35 11.08
N ARG A 232 11.82 -45.69 11.00
CA ARG A 232 12.98 -46.58 11.25
C ARG A 232 13.01 -47.69 10.21
N GLY A 233 14.12 -47.78 9.47
CA GLY A 233 14.44 -48.96 8.67
C GLY A 233 14.81 -50.09 9.62
N ALA A 234 14.00 -51.14 9.66
CA ALA A 234 14.34 -52.42 10.28
C ALA A 234 14.00 -53.54 9.29
N PRO A 235 14.84 -54.60 9.18
CA PRO A 235 14.67 -55.60 8.14
C PRO A 235 13.51 -56.55 8.44
N ARG A 236 12.76 -56.88 7.39
CA ARG A 236 11.69 -57.89 7.38
C ARG A 236 12.28 -59.28 7.62
N ASN A 237 11.90 -59.92 8.73
CA ASN A 237 12.05 -61.36 8.89
C ASN A 237 10.67 -62.04 8.84
N THR A 238 10.62 -63.15 8.11
CA THR A 238 9.44 -63.93 7.74
C THR A 238 9.11 -65.03 8.77
N LYS A 239 7.86 -65.52 8.70
CA LYS A 239 7.24 -66.71 9.38
C LYS A 239 6.57 -66.35 10.73
N LYS A 240 5.31 -66.72 11.05
CA LYS A 240 4.49 -67.92 10.78
C LYS A 240 2.96 -67.61 10.80
N PRO A 241 2.09 -68.59 10.44
CA PRO A 241 0.66 -68.40 10.14
C PRO A 241 -0.31 -68.84 11.25
N GLY A 242 -1.58 -68.44 11.13
CA GLY A 242 -2.72 -69.14 11.73
C GLY A 242 -3.82 -68.24 12.30
N VAL A 243 -5.08 -68.67 12.12
CA VAL A 243 -6.35 -68.29 12.79
C VAL A 243 -7.39 -67.55 11.89
N PRO A 244 -8.68 -67.95 11.93
CA PRO A 244 -9.52 -68.07 10.73
C PRO A 244 -10.53 -66.93 10.50
N LYS A 245 -11.09 -66.96 9.28
CA LYS A 245 -12.10 -66.06 8.72
C LYS A 245 -13.43 -66.14 9.48
N SER A 246 -13.87 -65.03 10.07
CA SER A 246 -15.30 -64.77 10.32
C SER A 246 -15.87 -63.86 9.24
N ARG A 247 -16.93 -64.35 8.60
CA ARG A 247 -17.78 -63.65 7.63
C ARG A 247 -18.76 -62.74 8.39
N GLY A 248 -19.07 -61.58 7.80
CA GLY A 248 -20.34 -60.89 8.04
C GLY A 248 -20.26 -59.51 8.69
N ALA A 249 -19.88 -58.48 7.91
CA ALA A 249 -20.37 -57.09 8.04
C ALA A 249 -19.81 -56.24 6.87
N ALA A 250 -20.07 -56.67 5.63
CA ALA A 250 -19.82 -55.87 4.45
C ALA A 250 -21.04 -54.99 4.19
N ALA A 251 -21.03 -53.76 4.72
CA ALA A 251 -21.77 -52.60 4.19
C ALA A 251 -21.43 -51.33 4.99
N ARG A 252 -20.17 -50.90 4.98
CA ARG A 252 -19.84 -49.49 5.21
C ARG A 252 -19.31 -48.95 3.90
N THR A 253 -20.26 -48.41 3.13
CA THR A 253 -20.05 -47.66 1.89
C THR A 253 -18.84 -46.75 2.03
N ARG A 254 -17.76 -47.14 1.35
CA ARG A 254 -16.63 -46.27 1.01
C ARG A 254 -17.10 -45.27 -0.04
N GLN A 255 -17.98 -44.34 0.35
CA GLN A 255 -18.19 -43.16 -0.46
C GLN A 255 -17.01 -42.24 -0.17
N ALA A 256 -16.16 -42.03 -1.17
CA ALA A 256 -15.31 -40.86 -1.25
C ALA A 256 -16.21 -39.64 -1.05
N ARG A 257 -16.24 -39.08 0.17
CA ARG A 257 -17.02 -37.87 0.45
C ARG A 257 -16.44 -36.77 -0.41
N VAL A 258 -17.09 -36.48 -1.54
CA VAL A 258 -16.93 -35.20 -2.24
C VAL A 258 -17.05 -34.11 -1.17
N PRO A 259 -16.11 -33.14 -1.11
CA PRO A 259 -16.24 -32.02 -0.19
C PRO A 259 -17.63 -31.42 -0.39
N ALA A 260 -18.45 -31.40 0.66
CA ALA A 260 -19.78 -30.80 0.55
C ALA A 260 -19.61 -29.34 0.08
N PRO A 261 -20.48 -28.80 -0.78
CA PRO A 261 -20.27 -27.47 -1.37
C PRO A 261 -20.33 -26.32 -0.35
N TYR A 262 -20.88 -26.57 0.84
CA TYR A 262 -21.16 -25.54 1.85
C TYR A 262 -19.96 -24.68 2.30
N PRO A 263 -18.75 -25.21 2.56
CA PRO A 263 -17.60 -24.37 2.92
C PRO A 263 -17.18 -23.42 1.78
N TYR A 264 -17.23 -23.88 0.53
CA TYR A 264 -16.93 -23.04 -0.63
C TYR A 264 -18.00 -21.95 -0.80
N LEU A 265 -19.29 -22.29 -0.66
CA LEU A 265 -20.38 -21.31 -0.64
C LEU A 265 -20.20 -20.27 0.47
N ALA A 266 -19.78 -20.68 1.67
CA ALA A 266 -19.53 -19.78 2.79
C ALA A 266 -18.44 -18.73 2.48
N VAL A 267 -17.46 -19.04 1.63
CA VAL A 267 -16.43 -18.09 1.17
C VAL A 267 -16.90 -17.28 -0.05
N LEU A 268 -17.66 -17.89 -0.95
CA LEU A 268 -18.14 -17.20 -2.16
C LEU A 268 -19.11 -16.06 -1.83
N VAL A 269 -19.90 -16.15 -0.76
CA VAL A 269 -20.81 -15.08 -0.33
C VAL A 269 -20.07 -13.75 -0.06
N PRO A 270 -19.08 -13.67 0.86
CA PRO A 270 -18.36 -12.41 1.09
C PRO A 270 -17.54 -11.96 -0.11
N VAL A 271 -17.02 -12.88 -0.94
CA VAL A 271 -16.34 -12.53 -2.20
C VAL A 271 -17.30 -11.84 -3.17
N ALA A 272 -18.51 -12.38 -3.35
CA ALA A 272 -19.52 -11.79 -4.23
C ALA A 272 -19.99 -10.42 -3.73
N ILE A 273 -20.23 -10.28 -2.42
CA ILE A 273 -20.59 -9.00 -1.81
C ILE A 273 -19.46 -7.98 -2.01
N PHE A 274 -18.21 -8.37 -1.75
CA PHE A 274 -17.05 -7.51 -1.95
C PHE A 274 -16.96 -7.02 -3.41
N LEU A 275 -17.07 -7.93 -4.38
CA LEU A 275 -17.00 -7.57 -5.80
C LEU A 275 -18.16 -6.66 -6.22
N TYR A 276 -19.37 -6.92 -5.72
CA TYR A 276 -20.53 -6.07 -5.97
C TYR A 276 -20.31 -4.66 -5.42
N VAL A 277 -19.96 -4.53 -4.13
CA VAL A 277 -19.72 -3.21 -3.51
C VAL A 277 -18.59 -2.49 -4.21
N ARG A 278 -17.48 -3.19 -4.48
CA ARG A 278 -16.35 -2.64 -5.23
C ARG A 278 -16.78 -2.12 -6.61
N SER A 279 -17.60 -2.87 -7.36
CA SER A 279 -18.08 -2.41 -8.66
C SER A 279 -18.96 -1.16 -8.57
N ARG A 280 -19.68 -0.96 -7.45
CA ARG A 280 -20.50 0.22 -7.22
C ARG A 280 -19.64 1.43 -6.85
N VAL A 281 -18.61 1.24 -6.02
CA VAL A 281 -17.64 2.29 -5.65
C VAL A 281 -16.92 2.83 -6.90
N PHE A 282 -16.53 1.95 -7.83
CA PHE A 282 -15.78 2.34 -9.03
C PHE A 282 -16.65 2.64 -10.26
N ALA A 283 -17.99 2.60 -10.17
CA ALA A 283 -18.87 2.75 -11.33
C ALA A 283 -18.78 4.13 -12.03
N GLY A 284 -18.26 5.15 -11.34
CA GLY A 284 -18.07 6.51 -11.87
C GLY A 284 -16.66 7.06 -11.67
N VAL A 285 -15.69 6.21 -11.35
CA VAL A 285 -14.29 6.61 -11.12
C VAL A 285 -13.49 6.35 -12.39
N ALA A 286 -12.58 7.27 -12.71
CA ALA A 286 -11.67 7.13 -13.86
C ALA A 286 -10.88 5.82 -13.83
N ALA A 287 -10.43 5.36 -15.00
CA ALA A 287 -9.59 4.18 -15.09
C ALA A 287 -8.33 4.34 -14.24
N THR A 288 -8.00 3.33 -13.43
CA THR A 288 -6.70 3.27 -12.77
C THR A 288 -5.61 3.03 -13.81
N HIS A 289 -4.76 4.02 -14.04
CA HIS A 289 -3.58 3.91 -14.89
C HIS A 289 -2.36 3.57 -14.04
N PHE A 290 -1.69 2.45 -14.32
CA PHE A 290 -0.44 2.08 -13.64
C PHE A 290 0.75 2.64 -14.44
N PRO A 291 1.56 3.55 -13.87
CA PRO A 291 2.72 4.10 -14.57
C PRO A 291 3.69 3.00 -15.00
N PHE A 292 4.25 3.14 -16.21
CA PHE A 292 5.32 2.25 -16.70
C PHE A 292 6.50 2.20 -15.72
N THR A 293 6.80 3.31 -15.07
CA THR A 293 7.92 3.40 -14.12
C THR A 293 7.67 2.64 -12.81
N ASP A 294 6.41 2.39 -12.43
CA ASP A 294 6.05 1.59 -11.24
C ASP A 294 6.01 0.09 -11.57
N ASN A 295 5.51 -0.24 -12.77
CA ASN A 295 5.52 -1.60 -13.29
C ASN A 295 5.83 -1.63 -14.80
N PRO A 296 7.11 -1.82 -15.19
CA PRO A 296 7.52 -1.84 -16.60
C PRO A 296 6.85 -2.94 -17.44
N LEU A 297 6.22 -3.93 -16.79
CA LEU A 297 5.52 -5.01 -17.48
C LEU A 297 4.30 -4.51 -18.28
N VAL A 298 3.71 -3.35 -17.93
CA VAL A 298 2.60 -2.76 -18.69
C VAL A 298 3.02 -2.31 -20.09
N GLY A 299 4.29 -1.92 -20.26
CA GLY A 299 4.87 -1.54 -21.55
C GLY A 299 5.66 -2.66 -22.22
N ALA A 300 5.70 -3.86 -21.62
CA ALA A 300 6.40 -5.01 -22.16
C ALA A 300 5.45 -5.87 -23.01
N GLY A 301 5.97 -6.49 -24.08
CA GLY A 301 5.22 -7.49 -24.84
C GLY A 301 4.81 -8.68 -23.96
N PHE A 302 3.73 -9.37 -24.32
CA PHE A 302 3.12 -10.43 -23.50
C PHE A 302 4.15 -11.44 -22.93
N TRP A 303 5.01 -11.99 -23.80
CA TRP A 303 6.01 -12.98 -23.38
C TRP A 303 7.07 -12.40 -22.47
N THR A 304 7.63 -11.24 -22.83
CA THR A 304 8.61 -10.53 -22.00
C THR A 304 8.03 -10.23 -20.62
N ALA A 305 6.77 -9.79 -20.55
CA ALA A 305 6.10 -9.52 -19.28
C ALA A 305 6.01 -10.77 -18.40
N ARG A 306 5.56 -11.91 -18.94
CA ARG A 306 5.39 -13.15 -18.16
C ARG A 306 6.71 -13.81 -17.77
N LEU A 307 7.70 -13.78 -18.65
CA LEU A 307 9.05 -14.27 -18.33
C LEU A 307 9.72 -13.39 -17.26
N THR A 308 9.52 -12.07 -17.32
CA THR A 308 10.00 -11.15 -16.28
C THR A 308 9.27 -11.38 -14.95
N ALA A 309 7.97 -11.65 -14.97
CA ALA A 309 7.23 -12.05 -13.77
C ALA A 309 7.78 -13.34 -13.14
N LEU A 310 8.12 -14.36 -13.94
CA LEU A 310 8.80 -15.57 -13.45
C LEU A 310 10.19 -15.26 -12.87
N LYS A 311 10.96 -14.38 -13.51
CA LYS A 311 12.23 -13.86 -12.98
C LYS A 311 12.05 -13.21 -11.60
N VAL A 312 11.01 -12.41 -11.41
CA VAL A 312 10.67 -11.80 -10.10
C VAL A 312 10.35 -12.89 -9.06
N ILE A 313 9.64 -13.96 -9.41
CA ILE A 313 9.41 -15.09 -8.50
C ILE A 313 10.75 -15.73 -8.08
N GLY A 314 11.70 -15.89 -8.99
CA GLY A 314 13.06 -16.33 -8.67
C GLY A 314 13.76 -15.39 -7.68
N LYS A 315 13.67 -14.07 -7.89
CA LYS A 315 14.20 -13.07 -6.94
C LYS A 315 13.54 -13.18 -5.56
N TYR A 316 12.23 -13.39 -5.49
CA TYR A 316 11.52 -13.61 -4.22
C TYR A 316 12.01 -14.84 -3.47
N LEU A 317 12.22 -15.96 -4.16
CA LEU A 317 12.77 -17.16 -3.55
C LEU A 317 14.20 -16.93 -3.03
N TRP A 318 15.01 -16.16 -3.75
CA TRP A 318 16.33 -15.74 -3.26
C TRP A 318 16.24 -14.90 -1.98
N LEU A 319 15.33 -13.93 -1.92
CA LEU A 319 15.14 -13.11 -0.71
C LEU A 319 14.67 -13.93 0.50
N LEU A 320 13.93 -15.01 0.29
CA LEU A 320 13.52 -15.94 1.36
C LEU A 320 14.67 -16.81 1.86
N VAL A 321 15.61 -17.17 0.99
CA VAL A 321 16.80 -17.94 1.38
C VAL A 321 17.84 -17.05 2.05
N TRP A 322 18.04 -15.83 1.52
CA TRP A 322 19.09 -14.92 1.94
C TRP A 322 18.59 -13.47 2.05
N PRO A 323 17.86 -13.11 3.13
CA PRO A 323 17.24 -11.80 3.29
C PRO A 323 18.24 -10.72 3.77
N ARG A 324 19.38 -10.61 3.07
CA ARG A 324 20.39 -9.59 3.38
C ARG A 324 19.99 -8.23 2.83
N ASN A 325 19.61 -8.17 1.56
CA ASN A 325 19.33 -6.94 0.84
C ASN A 325 17.82 -6.82 0.66
N LEU A 326 17.20 -6.00 1.50
CA LEU A 326 15.77 -5.74 1.50
C LEU A 326 15.52 -4.25 1.21
N SER A 327 14.50 -3.94 0.43
CA SER A 327 14.11 -2.59 -0.01
C SER A 327 12.60 -2.41 0.07
N CYS A 328 12.15 -1.20 0.40
CA CYS A 328 10.74 -0.84 0.32
C CYS A 328 10.26 -0.58 -1.11
N ASP A 329 11.18 -0.43 -2.07
CA ASP A 329 10.87 -0.13 -3.47
C ASP A 329 11.82 -0.86 -4.45
N TYR A 330 11.25 -1.27 -5.58
CA TYR A 330 11.93 -1.92 -6.72
C TYR A 330 11.46 -1.34 -8.06
N SER A 331 11.07 -0.06 -8.09
CA SER A 331 10.57 0.63 -9.29
C SER A 331 11.61 0.67 -10.43
N TYR A 332 11.21 1.13 -11.61
CA TYR A 332 12.07 1.22 -12.79
C TYR A 332 13.41 1.90 -12.46
N ASN A 333 14.57 1.39 -12.85
CA ASN A 333 14.93 0.26 -13.72
C ASN A 333 15.53 -0.91 -12.90
N GLN A 334 15.11 -1.08 -11.64
CA GLN A 334 15.74 -2.02 -10.71
C GLN A 334 15.58 -3.50 -11.09
N VAL A 335 14.50 -3.84 -11.78
CA VAL A 335 14.28 -5.17 -12.35
C VAL A 335 14.21 -5.04 -13.87
N PRO A 336 15.33 -5.26 -14.58
CA PRO A 336 15.34 -5.21 -16.03
C PRO A 336 14.41 -6.29 -16.62
N PRO A 337 13.74 -5.99 -17.75
CA PRO A 337 12.97 -6.97 -18.51
C PRO A 337 13.80 -8.22 -18.82
N PHE A 338 13.14 -9.36 -18.98
CA PHE A 338 13.78 -10.64 -19.29
C PHE A 338 14.50 -10.63 -20.64
N HIS A 339 15.73 -11.13 -20.67
CA HIS A 339 16.60 -11.12 -21.86
C HIS A 339 17.54 -12.35 -21.97
N TRP A 340 17.16 -13.48 -21.35
CA TRP A 340 17.86 -14.78 -21.46
C TRP A 340 19.29 -14.82 -20.89
N GLU A 341 19.60 -13.93 -19.94
CA GLU A 341 20.85 -14.00 -19.19
C GLU A 341 20.92 -15.21 -18.23
N LEU A 342 22.10 -15.51 -17.69
CA LEU A 342 22.28 -16.62 -16.75
C LEU A 342 21.34 -16.50 -15.54
N GLY A 343 21.18 -15.31 -14.97
CA GLY A 343 20.28 -15.07 -13.84
C GLY A 343 18.80 -15.34 -14.19
N ASP A 344 18.40 -15.02 -15.42
CA ASP A 344 17.06 -15.26 -15.94
C ASP A 344 16.79 -16.76 -16.08
N CYS A 345 17.75 -17.49 -16.67
CA CYS A 345 17.69 -18.94 -16.82
C CYS A 345 17.65 -19.67 -15.46
N VAL A 346 18.45 -19.19 -14.48
CA VAL A 346 18.43 -19.73 -13.11
C VAL A 346 17.06 -19.53 -12.47
N ALA A 347 16.45 -18.35 -12.60
CA ALA A 347 15.12 -18.10 -12.04
C ALA A 347 14.06 -19.05 -12.63
N LEU A 348 14.08 -19.27 -13.96
CA LEU A 348 13.19 -20.23 -14.62
C LEU A 348 13.43 -21.66 -14.13
N ALA A 349 14.69 -22.08 -14.01
CA ALA A 349 15.04 -23.41 -13.53
C ALA A 349 14.56 -23.64 -12.09
N VAL A 350 14.66 -22.63 -11.22
CA VAL A 350 14.14 -22.68 -9.85
C VAL A 350 12.61 -22.83 -9.84
N CYS A 351 11.89 -22.04 -10.63
CA CYS A 351 10.43 -22.16 -10.74
C CYS A 351 10.00 -23.53 -11.28
N ALA A 352 10.66 -24.03 -12.34
CA ALA A 352 10.41 -25.34 -12.90
C ALA A 352 10.72 -26.47 -11.91
N GLY A 353 11.83 -26.36 -11.19
CA GLY A 353 12.22 -27.30 -10.13
C GLY A 353 11.21 -27.35 -8.99
N ALA A 354 10.67 -26.20 -8.57
CA ALA A 354 9.61 -26.14 -7.57
C ALA A 354 8.31 -26.81 -8.05
N ALA A 355 7.91 -26.59 -9.31
CA ALA A 355 6.76 -27.26 -9.91
C ALA A 355 6.96 -28.79 -9.99
N ALA A 356 8.12 -29.24 -10.43
CA ALA A 356 8.47 -30.67 -10.47
C ALA A 356 8.48 -31.28 -9.07
N ALA A 357 9.02 -30.58 -8.07
CA ALA A 357 9.01 -31.00 -6.67
C ALA A 357 7.58 -31.13 -6.13
N ALA A 358 6.67 -30.20 -6.44
CA ALA A 358 5.27 -30.28 -6.04
C ALA A 358 4.59 -31.56 -6.57
N ILE A 359 4.81 -31.88 -7.85
CA ILE A 359 4.27 -33.07 -8.52
C ILE A 359 4.85 -34.35 -7.90
N PHE A 360 6.16 -34.40 -7.70
CA PHE A 360 6.82 -35.56 -7.11
C PHE A 360 6.39 -35.80 -5.66
N CYS A 361 6.31 -34.72 -4.87
CA CYS A 361 5.89 -34.77 -3.47
C CYS A 361 4.42 -35.11 -3.31
N TYR A 362 3.57 -34.90 -4.33
CA TYR A 362 2.13 -35.20 -4.25
C TYR A 362 1.84 -36.62 -3.75
N ARG A 363 2.60 -37.62 -4.23
CA ARG A 363 2.37 -39.03 -3.87
C ARG A 363 3.09 -39.48 -2.59
N ARG A 364 4.16 -38.77 -2.19
CA ARG A 364 5.05 -39.20 -1.09
C ARG A 364 4.97 -38.34 0.16
N HIS A 365 4.80 -37.02 0.01
CA HIS A 365 4.85 -36.04 1.08
C HIS A 365 3.80 -34.94 0.87
N LYS A 366 2.56 -35.24 1.26
CA LYS A 366 1.39 -34.37 1.06
C LYS A 366 1.52 -32.99 1.70
N ALA A 367 2.15 -32.90 2.88
CA ALA A 367 2.42 -31.61 3.54
C ALA A 367 3.36 -30.74 2.71
N VAL A 368 4.42 -31.31 2.12
CA VAL A 368 5.36 -30.57 1.25
C VAL A 368 4.66 -30.11 -0.03
N CYS A 369 3.86 -30.99 -0.63
CA CYS A 369 3.04 -30.63 -1.80
C CYS A 369 2.09 -29.46 -1.46
N PHE A 370 1.44 -29.48 -0.30
CA PHE A 370 0.62 -28.38 0.20
C PHE A 370 1.43 -27.08 0.30
N PHE A 371 2.60 -27.10 0.95
CA PHE A 371 3.40 -25.89 1.14
C PHE A 371 3.90 -25.28 -0.17
N ILE A 372 4.35 -26.09 -1.13
CA ILE A 372 4.79 -25.61 -2.44
C ILE A 372 3.59 -25.01 -3.19
N ALA A 373 2.47 -25.73 -3.27
CA ALA A 373 1.27 -25.24 -3.96
C ALA A 373 0.70 -23.97 -3.29
N PHE A 374 0.72 -23.91 -1.96
CA PHE A 374 0.28 -22.76 -1.18
C PHE A 374 1.15 -21.52 -1.46
N PHE A 375 2.48 -21.68 -1.56
CA PHE A 375 3.38 -20.58 -1.94
C PHE A 375 2.95 -19.91 -3.25
N PHE A 376 2.80 -20.71 -4.31
CA PHE A 376 2.45 -20.18 -5.63
C PHE A 376 1.01 -19.65 -5.69
N ALA A 377 0.06 -20.34 -5.03
CA ALA A 377 -1.32 -19.88 -4.99
C ALA A 377 -1.46 -18.55 -4.22
N ALA A 378 -0.75 -18.40 -3.11
CA ALA A 378 -0.76 -17.16 -2.33
C ALA A 378 -0.06 -16.00 -3.04
N LEU A 379 0.97 -16.28 -3.84
CA LEU A 379 1.67 -15.27 -4.63
C LEU A 379 0.93 -14.89 -5.92
N ALA A 380 0.09 -15.78 -6.44
CA ALA A 380 -0.54 -15.62 -7.75
C ALA A 380 -1.23 -14.26 -7.98
N PRO A 381 -2.04 -13.70 -7.04
CA PRO A 381 -2.68 -12.39 -7.25
C PRO A 381 -1.70 -11.23 -7.42
N ALA A 382 -0.50 -11.32 -6.83
CA ALA A 382 0.53 -10.29 -6.86
C ALA A 382 1.72 -10.65 -7.76
N SER A 383 1.65 -11.78 -8.46
CA SER A 383 2.76 -12.33 -9.25
C SER A 383 3.02 -11.62 -10.58
N ASN A 384 2.10 -10.75 -11.03
CA ASN A 384 2.09 -10.20 -12.39
C ASN A 384 2.03 -11.26 -13.52
N LEU A 385 1.63 -12.52 -13.23
CA LEU A 385 1.50 -13.58 -14.26
C LEU A 385 0.16 -13.59 -14.98
N VAL A 386 -0.93 -13.31 -14.27
CA VAL A 386 -2.29 -13.30 -14.85
C VAL A 386 -2.73 -11.85 -15.03
N ILE A 387 -2.76 -11.11 -13.93
CA ILE A 387 -3.17 -9.72 -13.86
C ILE A 387 -1.94 -8.89 -13.51
N LEU A 388 -1.70 -7.81 -14.27
CA LEU A 388 -0.67 -6.83 -13.92
C LEU A 388 -1.21 -5.92 -12.81
N ILE A 389 -0.36 -5.66 -11.82
CA ILE A 389 -0.68 -4.80 -10.67
C ILE A 389 0.23 -3.56 -10.68
N GLY A 390 -0.06 -2.56 -9.84
CA GLY A 390 0.71 -1.31 -9.80
C GLY A 390 2.15 -1.40 -9.27
N SER A 391 2.72 -2.59 -9.12
CA SER A 391 4.11 -2.77 -8.68
C SER A 391 4.72 -4.01 -9.33
N ILE A 392 5.93 -3.89 -9.86
CA ILE A 392 6.67 -5.05 -10.38
C ILE A 392 7.06 -6.03 -9.26
N MET A 393 7.48 -5.50 -8.11
CA MET A 393 7.99 -6.29 -6.98
C MET A 393 7.83 -5.52 -5.66
N ALA A 394 7.40 -6.20 -4.59
CA ALA A 394 7.36 -5.68 -3.22
C ALA A 394 7.48 -6.84 -2.21
N GLU A 395 8.15 -6.64 -1.08
CA GLU A 395 8.44 -7.70 -0.12
C GLU A 395 7.19 -8.14 0.63
N ARG A 396 6.30 -7.19 0.94
CA ARG A 396 4.99 -7.45 1.57
C ARG A 396 4.13 -8.47 0.83
N PHE A 397 4.33 -8.66 -0.49
CA PHE A 397 3.59 -9.68 -1.26
C PHE A 397 3.91 -11.11 -0.81
N LEU A 398 5.01 -11.33 -0.10
CA LEU A 398 5.43 -12.64 0.40
C LEU A 398 4.98 -12.94 1.84
N TYR A 399 4.18 -12.07 2.48
CA TYR A 399 3.71 -12.31 3.85
C TYR A 399 3.04 -13.70 4.01
N LEU A 400 2.03 -14.00 3.19
CA LEU A 400 1.41 -15.32 3.14
C LEU A 400 2.26 -16.38 2.41
N PRO A 401 2.80 -16.13 1.19
CA PRO A 401 3.60 -17.13 0.47
C PRO A 401 4.75 -17.72 1.29
N SER A 402 5.45 -16.91 2.07
CA SER A 402 6.61 -17.33 2.87
C SER A 402 6.32 -18.46 3.87
N ILE A 403 5.05 -18.68 4.27
CA ILE A 403 4.63 -19.83 5.07
C ILE A 403 4.92 -21.14 4.32
N GLY A 404 4.68 -21.17 3.00
CA GLY A 404 5.01 -22.31 2.14
C GLY A 404 6.50 -22.59 2.13
N PHE A 405 7.32 -21.55 1.97
CA PHE A 405 8.78 -21.68 2.03
C PHE A 405 9.27 -22.21 3.38
N ALA A 406 8.83 -21.60 4.49
CA ALA A 406 9.20 -22.03 5.84
C ALA A 406 8.78 -23.48 6.12
N GLY A 407 7.61 -23.92 5.63
CA GLY A 407 7.14 -25.29 5.75
C GLY A 407 8.04 -26.30 5.02
N CYS A 408 8.44 -25.97 3.79
CA CYS A 408 9.39 -26.79 3.03
C CYS A 408 10.77 -26.87 3.70
N LEU A 409 11.29 -25.74 4.20
CA LEU A 409 12.58 -25.67 4.87
C LEU A 409 12.59 -26.52 6.15
N VAL A 410 11.58 -26.35 7.00
CA VAL A 410 11.44 -27.11 8.24
C VAL A 410 11.31 -28.60 7.95
N TRP A 411 10.49 -28.99 6.98
CA TRP A 411 10.38 -30.39 6.58
C TRP A 411 11.73 -30.98 6.13
N ALA A 412 12.50 -30.23 5.34
CA ALA A 412 13.80 -30.67 4.84
C ALA A 412 14.81 -30.89 5.97
N ILE A 413 14.86 -29.97 6.94
CA ILE A 413 15.77 -30.04 8.09
C ILE A 413 15.36 -31.19 9.03
N TYR A 414 14.06 -31.39 9.27
CA TYR A 414 13.56 -32.47 10.13
C TYR A 414 13.74 -33.88 9.56
N ARG A 415 14.25 -34.03 8.33
CA ARG A 415 14.78 -35.32 7.84
C ARG A 415 15.95 -35.83 8.69
N ARG A 416 16.62 -34.95 9.44
CA ARG A 416 17.67 -35.27 10.41
C ARG A 416 17.25 -34.79 11.81
N PRO A 417 16.28 -35.46 12.48
CA PRO A 417 15.61 -34.93 13.67
C PRO A 417 16.53 -34.71 14.88
N ARG A 418 17.68 -35.40 14.93
CA ARG A 418 18.68 -35.22 16.01
C ARG A 418 19.35 -33.85 15.99
N ILE A 419 19.62 -33.31 14.81
CA ILE A 419 20.30 -32.01 14.64
C ILE A 419 19.32 -30.88 14.30
N ALA A 420 18.11 -31.24 13.86
CA ALA A 420 17.10 -30.28 13.39
C ALA A 420 16.82 -29.13 14.38
N PRO A 421 16.60 -29.37 15.70
CA PRO A 421 16.36 -28.28 16.64
C PRO A 421 17.52 -27.29 16.72
N ALA A 422 18.77 -27.78 16.77
CA ALA A 422 19.94 -26.92 16.86
C ALA A 422 20.10 -26.04 15.61
N VAL A 423 19.94 -26.64 14.42
CA VAL A 423 20.00 -25.91 13.14
C VAL A 423 18.89 -24.86 13.05
N LEU A 424 17.67 -25.20 13.45
CA LEU A 424 16.53 -24.27 13.41
C LEU A 424 16.63 -23.15 14.44
N VAL A 425 17.22 -23.39 15.60
CA VAL A 425 17.52 -22.33 16.58
C VAL A 425 18.55 -21.36 16.02
N LEU A 426 19.62 -21.85 15.36
CA LEU A 426 20.62 -21.00 14.71
C LEU A 426 20.01 -20.16 13.59
N ILE A 427 19.19 -20.76 12.72
CA ILE A 427 18.46 -20.04 11.68
C ILE A 427 17.52 -19.00 12.30
N GLY A 428 16.71 -19.39 13.28
CA GLY A 428 15.78 -18.50 13.97
C GLY A 428 16.48 -17.31 14.62
N ALA A 429 17.63 -17.53 15.28
CA ALA A 429 18.43 -16.46 15.87
C ALA A 429 19.00 -15.51 14.81
N ALA A 430 19.55 -16.04 13.71
CA ALA A 430 20.06 -15.22 12.61
C ALA A 430 18.95 -14.37 11.96
N LEU A 431 17.77 -14.96 11.73
CA LEU A 431 16.60 -14.25 11.21
C LEU A 431 16.11 -13.18 12.20
N ALA A 432 16.03 -13.48 13.50
CA ALA A 432 15.61 -12.53 14.53
C ALA A 432 16.56 -11.32 14.61
N VAL A 433 17.88 -11.56 14.60
CA VAL A 433 18.90 -10.49 14.57
C VAL A 433 18.74 -9.65 13.30
N ARG A 434 18.55 -10.29 12.14
CA ARG A 434 18.36 -9.57 10.88
C ARG A 434 17.06 -8.76 10.86
N THR A 435 16.00 -9.25 11.49
CA THR A 435 14.71 -8.55 11.66
C THR A 435 14.87 -7.33 12.54
N TYR A 436 15.50 -7.48 13.69
CA TYR A 436 15.82 -6.35 14.58
C TYR A 436 16.64 -5.28 13.83
N ALA A 437 17.66 -5.69 13.08
CA ALA A 437 18.47 -4.78 12.27
C ALA A 437 17.72 -4.19 11.06
N ARG A 438 16.66 -4.83 10.55
CA ARG A 438 15.84 -4.30 9.45
C ARG A 438 14.83 -3.27 9.95
N ASN A 439 14.32 -3.41 11.17
CA ASN A 439 13.38 -2.44 11.74
C ASN A 439 13.98 -1.03 11.87
N THR A 440 15.31 -0.90 12.00
CA THR A 440 15.97 0.40 12.05
C THR A 440 15.86 1.18 10.75
N ASP A 441 15.69 0.48 9.62
CA ASP A 441 15.47 1.14 8.32
C ASP A 441 14.13 1.89 8.30
N TRP A 442 13.17 1.54 9.16
CA TRP A 442 11.84 2.16 9.21
C TRP A 442 11.71 3.27 10.24
N LEU A 443 12.82 3.71 10.88
CA LEU A 443 12.75 4.72 11.95
C LEU A 443 12.25 6.08 11.45
N ASP A 444 12.76 6.52 10.32
CA ASP A 444 12.47 7.81 9.69
C ASP A 444 12.68 7.71 8.17
N ASP A 445 12.15 8.67 7.39
CA ASP A 445 12.25 8.64 5.93
C ASP A 445 13.70 8.68 5.43
N ARG A 446 14.60 9.41 6.10
CA ARG A 446 16.02 9.47 5.70
C ARG A 446 16.68 8.10 5.84
N SER A 447 16.47 7.40 6.95
CA SER A 447 16.99 6.05 7.20
C SER A 447 16.45 5.07 6.15
N LEU A 448 15.14 5.09 5.90
CA LEU A 448 14.47 4.21 4.96
C LEU A 448 15.01 4.37 3.54
N TRP A 449 15.03 5.61 3.04
CA TRP A 449 15.43 5.90 1.68
C TRP A 449 16.94 5.81 1.46
N THR A 450 17.76 6.02 2.50
CA THR A 450 19.21 5.79 2.41
C THR A 450 19.50 4.30 2.20
N THR A 451 18.87 3.42 2.97
CA THR A 451 19.01 1.98 2.79
C THR A 451 18.43 1.53 1.44
N ALA A 452 17.26 2.05 1.05
CA ALA A 452 16.62 1.70 -0.21
C ALA A 452 17.47 2.08 -1.44
N ALA A 453 18.04 3.28 -1.48
CA ALA A 453 18.93 3.71 -2.58
C ALA A 453 20.25 2.91 -2.61
N THR A 454 20.73 2.43 -1.46
CA THR A 454 21.92 1.56 -1.39
C THR A 454 21.62 0.16 -1.92
N VAL A 455 20.44 -0.39 -1.63
CA VAL A 455 20.04 -1.75 -2.04
C VAL A 455 19.51 -1.77 -3.48
N CYS A 456 18.82 -0.72 -3.90
CA CYS A 456 18.16 -0.59 -5.21
C CYS A 456 18.60 0.68 -5.96
N PRO A 457 19.90 0.85 -6.26
CA PRO A 457 20.45 2.06 -6.88
C PRO A 457 20.02 2.27 -8.34
N ALA A 458 19.34 1.31 -8.96
CA ALA A 458 18.79 1.49 -10.31
C ALA A 458 17.31 1.92 -10.28
N SER A 459 16.67 2.02 -9.10
CA SER A 459 15.32 2.57 -8.98
C SER A 459 15.35 4.09 -8.91
N TYR A 460 14.70 4.76 -9.87
CA TYR A 460 14.55 6.22 -9.86
C TYR A 460 13.88 6.72 -8.57
N LYS A 461 12.92 5.93 -8.06
CA LYS A 461 12.06 6.32 -6.93
C LYS A 461 12.84 6.34 -5.62
N THR A 462 13.80 5.41 -5.45
CA THR A 462 14.67 5.42 -4.26
C THR A 462 15.53 6.68 -4.19
N HIS A 463 16.08 7.12 -5.33
CA HIS A 463 16.85 8.36 -5.43
C HIS A 463 15.98 9.61 -5.25
N LEU A 464 14.78 9.61 -5.85
CA LEU A 464 13.83 10.71 -5.73
C LEU A 464 13.47 10.99 -4.27
N HIS A 465 13.01 9.96 -3.54
CA HIS A 465 12.59 10.15 -2.16
C HIS A 465 13.77 10.36 -1.22
N LEU A 466 14.94 9.78 -1.50
CA LEU A 466 16.15 10.11 -0.76
C LEU A 466 16.52 11.58 -0.92
N ALA A 467 16.39 12.15 -2.13
CA ALA A 467 16.68 13.56 -2.37
C ALA A 467 15.84 14.47 -1.47
N SER A 468 14.54 14.21 -1.35
CA SER A 468 13.66 14.95 -0.44
C SER A 468 14.01 14.71 1.03
N ALA A 469 14.32 13.47 1.43
CA ALA A 469 14.57 13.10 2.82
C ALA A 469 15.91 13.61 3.40
N VAL A 470 16.87 14.00 2.54
CA VAL A 470 18.18 14.49 3.00
C VAL A 470 18.25 16.01 3.18
N ILE A 471 17.24 16.76 2.75
CA ILE A 471 17.21 18.21 2.90
C ILE A 471 16.81 18.56 4.34
N GLY A 472 17.69 19.25 5.04
CA GLY A 472 17.42 19.79 6.37
C GLY A 472 16.68 21.13 6.33
N PRO A 473 16.14 21.61 7.47
CA PRO A 473 15.34 22.83 7.52
C PRO A 473 16.07 24.10 7.04
N GLN A 474 17.40 24.14 7.14
CA GLN A 474 18.22 25.28 6.71
C GLN A 474 18.93 25.01 5.37
N GLY A 475 18.51 23.96 4.65
CA GLY A 475 19.16 23.51 3.42
C GLY A 475 20.38 22.60 3.66
N GLU A 476 20.57 22.05 4.86
CA GLU A 476 21.63 21.06 5.07
C GLU A 476 21.42 19.85 4.16
N GLY A 477 22.50 19.32 3.58
CA GLY A 477 22.41 18.16 2.68
C GLY A 477 21.91 18.48 1.27
N MET A 478 21.75 19.75 0.90
CA MET A 478 21.30 20.16 -0.44
C MET A 478 22.18 19.60 -1.57
N ASP A 479 23.51 19.58 -1.43
CA ASP A 479 24.40 18.99 -2.43
C ASP A 479 24.12 17.49 -2.66
N ARG A 480 23.84 16.76 -1.57
CA ARG A 480 23.45 15.35 -1.66
C ARG A 480 22.08 15.21 -2.31
N ALA A 481 21.12 16.07 -1.96
CA ALA A 481 19.79 16.08 -2.56
C ALA A 481 19.85 16.28 -4.07
N ILE A 482 20.62 17.26 -4.53
CA ILE A 482 20.89 17.53 -5.95
C ILE A 482 21.54 16.31 -6.61
N GLY A 483 22.53 15.70 -5.96
CA GLY A 483 23.18 14.49 -6.46
C GLY A 483 22.20 13.33 -6.66
N GLU A 484 21.31 13.07 -5.70
CA GLU A 484 20.33 11.99 -5.79
C GLU A 484 19.22 12.30 -6.81
N VAL A 485 18.68 13.53 -6.85
CA VAL A 485 17.64 13.86 -7.85
C VAL A 485 18.20 13.82 -9.28
N ASN A 486 19.46 14.20 -9.49
CA ASN A 486 20.13 14.06 -10.79
C ASN A 486 20.28 12.60 -11.22
N ARG A 487 20.55 11.67 -10.28
CA ARG A 487 20.56 10.23 -10.57
C ARG A 487 19.17 9.73 -10.95
N SER A 488 18.14 10.19 -10.24
CA SER A 488 16.75 9.86 -10.57
C SER A 488 16.37 10.31 -11.99
N LEU A 489 16.70 11.56 -12.35
CA LEU A 489 16.53 12.08 -13.71
C LEU A 489 17.33 11.27 -14.73
N ALA A 490 18.60 10.95 -14.46
CA ALA A 490 19.44 10.19 -15.38
C ALA A 490 18.87 8.80 -15.70
N ILE A 491 18.21 8.14 -14.74
CA ILE A 491 17.51 6.87 -14.96
C ILE A 491 16.31 7.04 -15.92
N LEU A 492 15.60 8.17 -15.84
CA LEU A 492 14.36 8.40 -16.59
C LEU A 492 14.52 9.17 -17.90
N ASN A 493 15.59 9.95 -18.10
CA ASN A 493 15.77 10.81 -19.27
C ASN A 493 15.79 10.04 -20.60
N GLY A 494 16.12 8.74 -20.57
CA GLY A 494 16.07 7.87 -21.76
C GLY A 494 14.66 7.37 -22.13
N LEU A 495 13.65 7.61 -21.29
CA LEU A 495 12.29 7.15 -21.54
C LEU A 495 11.49 8.17 -22.37
N PRO A 496 10.68 7.70 -23.34
CA PRO A 496 9.70 8.56 -24.02
C PRO A 496 8.71 9.16 -23.03
N ASP A 497 8.19 10.36 -23.34
CA ASP A 497 7.28 11.11 -22.46
C ASP A 497 6.10 10.27 -21.96
N GLY A 498 5.45 9.49 -22.83
CA GLY A 498 4.31 8.63 -22.47
C GLY A 498 4.64 7.42 -21.57
N ARG A 499 5.93 7.14 -21.33
CA ARG A 499 6.40 6.12 -20.37
C ARG A 499 7.09 6.74 -19.16
N ASN A 500 7.17 8.06 -19.11
CA ASN A 500 7.84 8.80 -18.07
C ASN A 500 6.84 9.24 -16.99
N VAL A 501 7.34 9.88 -15.93
CA VAL A 501 6.52 10.34 -14.80
C VAL A 501 6.85 11.78 -14.40
N PRO A 502 5.86 12.68 -14.28
CA PRO A 502 6.12 14.10 -14.05
C PRO A 502 6.65 14.41 -12.64
N GLN A 503 6.40 13.54 -11.66
CA GLN A 503 6.76 13.77 -10.25
C GLN A 503 8.25 14.00 -10.05
N VAL A 504 9.11 13.32 -10.82
CA VAL A 504 10.57 13.45 -10.68
C VAL A 504 11.06 14.81 -11.14
N TYR A 505 10.52 15.29 -12.26
CA TYR A 505 10.85 16.60 -12.82
C TYR A 505 10.33 17.74 -11.94
N ALA A 506 9.11 17.57 -11.38
CA ALA A 506 8.55 18.51 -10.41
C ALA A 506 9.45 18.64 -9.17
N GLN A 507 9.85 17.50 -8.58
CA GLN A 507 10.72 17.49 -7.40
C GLN A 507 12.13 18.00 -7.71
N ALA A 508 12.69 17.67 -8.87
CA ALA A 508 13.97 18.23 -9.30
C ALA A 508 13.92 19.75 -9.44
N GLY A 509 12.88 20.27 -10.10
CA GLY A 509 12.66 21.70 -10.23
C GLY A 509 12.56 22.39 -8.87
N LEU A 510 11.75 21.85 -7.96
CA LEU A 510 11.64 22.36 -6.59
C LEU A 510 13.00 22.41 -5.87
N ILE A 511 13.79 21.32 -5.92
CA ILE A 511 15.11 21.26 -5.28
C ILE A 511 16.06 22.30 -5.90
N TYR A 512 16.02 22.50 -7.22
CA TYR A 512 16.83 23.51 -7.89
C TYR A 512 16.42 24.94 -7.52
N LEU A 513 15.12 25.23 -7.39
CA LEU A 513 14.62 26.53 -6.91
C LEU A 513 15.08 26.81 -5.48
N MET A 514 15.00 25.81 -4.59
CA MET A 514 15.50 25.92 -3.22
C MET A 514 17.01 26.22 -3.19
N GLN A 515 17.79 25.59 -4.07
CA GLN A 515 19.22 25.90 -4.20
C GLN A 515 19.46 27.33 -4.70
N GLY A 516 18.67 27.80 -5.67
CA GLY A 516 18.70 29.19 -6.12
C GLY A 516 18.46 30.16 -4.96
N GLU A 517 17.42 29.90 -4.16
CA GLU A 517 17.09 30.70 -2.97
C GLU A 517 18.21 30.77 -1.94
N LEU A 518 18.83 29.62 -1.63
CA LEU A 518 19.97 29.56 -0.71
C LEU A 518 21.16 30.38 -1.21
N LEU A 519 21.39 30.41 -2.53
CA LEU A 519 22.45 31.21 -3.13
C LEU A 519 22.11 32.71 -3.15
N ALA A 520 20.86 33.06 -3.45
CA ALA A 520 20.38 34.43 -3.36
C ALA A 520 20.54 34.99 -1.93
N ALA A 521 20.15 34.21 -0.92
CA ALA A 521 20.32 34.57 0.50
C ALA A 521 21.79 34.76 0.90
N ARG A 522 22.73 34.10 0.20
CA ARG A 522 24.19 34.26 0.37
C ARG A 522 24.80 35.37 -0.50
N GLY A 523 23.98 36.18 -1.18
CA GLY A 523 24.42 37.28 -2.03
C GLY A 523 24.90 36.87 -3.43
N SER A 524 24.64 35.64 -3.86
CA SER A 524 25.08 35.09 -5.15
C SER A 524 23.98 35.15 -6.22
N ALA A 525 23.49 36.35 -6.52
CA ALA A 525 22.33 36.55 -7.41
C ALA A 525 22.50 35.96 -8.82
N ALA A 526 23.69 36.07 -9.43
CA ALA A 526 23.94 35.51 -10.75
C ALA A 526 23.83 33.98 -10.78
N GLN A 527 24.33 33.30 -9.73
CA GLN A 527 24.22 31.86 -9.61
C GLN A 527 22.77 31.43 -9.28
N SER A 528 22.05 32.20 -8.47
CA SER A 528 20.62 31.96 -8.23
C SER A 528 19.85 31.87 -9.55
N LEU A 529 20.02 32.87 -10.42
CA LEU A 529 19.33 32.91 -11.71
C LEU A 529 19.72 31.74 -12.64
N GLU A 530 20.94 31.22 -12.54
CA GLU A 530 21.35 30.02 -13.28
C GLU A 530 20.60 28.77 -12.80
N TRP A 531 20.45 28.63 -11.47
CA TRP A 531 19.65 27.54 -10.88
C TRP A 531 18.16 27.69 -11.19
N ASP A 532 17.62 28.91 -11.18
CA ASP A 532 16.22 29.17 -11.54
C ASP A 532 15.93 28.81 -13.01
N ARG A 533 16.86 29.11 -13.93
CA ARG A 533 16.77 28.66 -15.34
C ARG A 533 16.82 27.14 -15.45
N LYS A 534 17.75 26.51 -14.74
CA LYS A 534 17.87 25.05 -14.71
C LYS A 534 16.61 24.39 -14.14
N ALA A 535 15.98 25.00 -13.14
CA ALA A 535 14.69 24.57 -12.61
C ALA A 535 13.60 24.70 -13.67
N LEU A 536 13.50 25.85 -14.35
CA LEU A 536 12.52 26.04 -15.41
C LEU A 536 12.67 25.00 -16.53
N ASP A 537 13.89 24.72 -16.98
CA ASP A 537 14.15 23.74 -18.05
C ASP A 537 13.64 22.33 -17.68
N VAL A 538 13.91 21.87 -16.44
CA VAL A 538 13.45 20.55 -15.98
C VAL A 538 11.94 20.53 -15.76
N LEU A 539 11.35 21.63 -15.27
CA LEU A 539 9.91 21.75 -15.03
C LEU A 539 9.12 21.76 -16.34
N LEU A 540 9.62 22.41 -17.40
CA LEU A 540 9.01 22.39 -18.74
C LEU A 540 8.99 20.99 -19.36
N LEU A 541 10.02 20.18 -19.10
CA LEU A 541 10.01 18.76 -19.48
C LEU A 541 8.96 17.99 -18.67
N GLY A 542 8.88 18.26 -17.36
CA GLY A 542 7.82 17.73 -16.49
C GLY A 542 6.41 18.06 -16.98
N GLU A 543 6.18 19.29 -17.41
CA GLU A 543 4.89 19.75 -17.94
C GLU A 543 4.50 18.98 -19.20
N ARG A 544 5.45 18.79 -20.13
CA ARG A 544 5.22 18.01 -21.35
C ARG A 544 4.78 16.58 -21.00
N ILE A 545 5.49 15.93 -20.08
CA ILE A 545 5.20 14.56 -19.63
C ILE A 545 3.82 14.50 -18.95
N ASP A 546 3.52 15.44 -18.07
CA ASP A 546 2.23 15.51 -17.35
C ASP A 546 1.06 15.68 -18.33
N ARG A 547 1.20 16.58 -19.32
CA ARG A 547 0.17 16.81 -20.34
C ARG A 547 -0.06 15.57 -21.21
N VAL A 548 0.98 14.83 -21.58
CA VAL A 548 0.85 13.55 -22.30
C VAL A 548 0.10 12.52 -21.47
N ALA A 549 0.47 12.34 -20.19
CA ALA A 549 -0.21 11.41 -19.29
C ALA A 549 -1.69 11.78 -19.08
N ALA A 550 -1.99 13.06 -18.90
CA ALA A 550 -3.35 13.56 -18.75
C ALA A 550 -4.21 13.39 -20.03
N GLN A 551 -3.61 13.54 -21.21
CA GLN A 551 -4.28 13.25 -22.49
C GLN A 551 -4.64 11.78 -22.63
N GLU A 552 -3.72 10.87 -22.30
CA GLU A 552 -3.99 9.43 -22.41
C GLU A 552 -5.08 8.98 -21.43
N LEU A 553 -5.03 9.45 -20.17
CA LEU A 553 -6.07 9.14 -19.19
C LEU A 553 -7.45 9.66 -19.62
N ARG A 554 -7.52 10.86 -20.23
CA ARG A 554 -8.76 11.39 -20.80
C ARG A 554 -9.28 10.53 -21.94
N ARG A 555 -8.39 10.12 -22.86
CA ARG A 555 -8.75 9.24 -23.98
C ARG A 555 -9.30 7.90 -23.48
N GLU A 556 -8.63 7.26 -22.53
CA GLU A 556 -9.08 5.99 -21.95
C GLU A 556 -10.43 6.13 -21.23
N SER A 557 -10.64 7.23 -20.52
CA SER A 557 -11.90 7.50 -19.80
C SER A 557 -13.05 7.77 -20.78
N GLN A 558 -12.81 8.51 -21.86
CA GLN A 558 -13.78 8.73 -22.93
C GLN A 558 -14.22 7.43 -23.61
N LEU A 559 -13.31 6.49 -23.84
CA LEU A 559 -13.64 5.16 -24.38
C LEU A 559 -14.56 4.36 -23.46
N ARG A 560 -14.60 4.70 -22.16
CA ARG A 560 -15.50 4.09 -21.17
C ARG A 560 -16.78 4.91 -20.95
N GLY A 561 -16.99 5.99 -21.70
CA GLY A 561 -18.12 6.90 -21.53
C GLY A 561 -18.03 7.75 -20.25
N ILE A 562 -16.83 7.92 -19.69
CA ILE A 562 -16.58 8.69 -18.46
C ILE A 562 -15.91 10.01 -18.85
N THR A 563 -16.57 11.12 -18.56
CA THR A 563 -15.97 12.45 -18.67
C THR A 563 -15.22 12.76 -17.38
N ILE A 564 -13.91 13.03 -17.49
CA ILE A 564 -13.07 13.41 -16.35
C ILE A 564 -12.65 14.87 -16.47
N SER A 565 -12.49 15.52 -15.32
CA SER A 565 -11.95 16.88 -15.20
C SER A 565 -10.47 16.92 -15.57
N ALA A 566 -9.85 18.10 -15.56
CA ALA A 566 -8.40 18.21 -15.75
C ALA A 566 -7.66 17.37 -14.70
N THR A 567 -6.71 16.57 -15.15
CA THR A 567 -5.85 15.73 -14.31
C THR A 567 -4.39 16.13 -14.52
N GLY A 568 -3.55 15.88 -13.52
CA GLY A 568 -2.13 16.16 -13.56
C GLY A 568 -1.53 16.20 -12.16
N TRP A 569 -0.21 16.35 -12.10
CA TRP A 569 0.52 16.53 -10.85
C TRP A 569 0.59 18.01 -10.47
N TYR A 570 -0.43 18.53 -9.77
CA TYR A 570 -0.54 19.96 -9.48
C TYR A 570 0.69 20.64 -8.84
N PRO A 571 1.52 19.99 -7.97
CA PRO A 571 2.70 20.64 -7.40
C PRO A 571 3.76 21.04 -8.45
N LEU A 572 3.74 20.39 -9.62
CA LEU A 572 4.56 20.78 -10.76
C LEU A 572 4.28 22.21 -11.20
N TYR A 573 3.00 22.60 -11.25
CA TYR A 573 2.56 23.89 -11.75
C TYR A 573 2.79 25.02 -10.75
N LEU A 574 2.78 24.71 -9.44
CA LEU A 574 3.26 25.63 -8.41
C LEU A 574 4.76 25.94 -8.63
N SER A 575 5.57 24.89 -8.76
CA SER A 575 7.02 25.05 -8.98
C SER A 575 7.34 25.76 -10.30
N LEU A 576 6.58 25.47 -11.37
CA LEU A 576 6.73 26.11 -12.68
C LEU A 576 6.41 27.62 -12.61
N GLY A 577 5.35 27.98 -11.89
CA GLY A 577 5.00 29.38 -11.71
C GLY A 577 6.01 30.15 -10.84
N ASP A 578 6.52 29.55 -9.75
CA ASP A 578 7.60 30.13 -8.94
C ASP A 578 8.87 30.37 -9.78
N ALA A 579 9.26 29.38 -10.60
CA ALA A 579 10.40 29.52 -11.51
C ALA A 579 10.22 30.71 -12.47
N TYR A 580 9.03 30.89 -13.04
CA TYR A 580 8.73 32.04 -13.90
C TYR A 580 8.74 33.38 -13.16
N LEU A 581 8.21 33.45 -11.93
CA LEU A 581 8.25 34.66 -11.12
C LEU A 581 9.68 35.08 -10.79
N ARG A 582 10.53 34.13 -10.38
CA ARG A 582 11.96 34.39 -10.10
C ARG A 582 12.72 34.86 -11.34
N LEU A 583 12.32 34.38 -12.52
CA LEU A 583 12.86 34.82 -13.82
C LEU A 583 12.15 36.05 -14.39
N SER A 584 11.30 36.73 -13.61
CA SER A 584 10.59 37.96 -13.99
C SER A 584 9.64 37.80 -15.19
N ASP A 585 9.00 36.64 -15.35
CA ASP A 585 7.97 36.36 -16.37
C ASP A 585 6.59 36.06 -15.72
N PRO A 586 5.95 37.07 -15.09
CA PRO A 586 4.72 36.84 -14.33
C PRO A 586 3.51 36.45 -15.19
N ARG A 587 3.55 36.68 -16.51
CA ARG A 587 2.49 36.24 -17.43
C ARG A 587 2.50 34.73 -17.57
N LYS A 588 3.66 34.12 -17.81
CA LYS A 588 3.76 32.65 -17.87
C LYS A 588 3.56 32.00 -16.51
N ALA A 589 3.97 32.67 -15.44
CA ALA A 589 3.64 32.21 -14.08
C ALA A 589 2.12 32.08 -13.90
N MET A 590 1.37 33.09 -14.31
CA MET A 590 -0.10 33.07 -14.28
C MET A 590 -0.67 31.88 -15.08
N GLU A 591 -0.18 31.63 -16.30
CA GLU A 591 -0.64 30.49 -17.11
C GLU A 591 -0.43 29.14 -16.41
N ALA A 592 0.74 28.96 -15.76
CA ALA A 592 1.04 27.75 -15.00
C ALA A 592 0.09 27.59 -13.80
N PHE A 593 -0.07 28.64 -12.99
CA PHE A 593 -0.96 28.62 -11.83
C PHE A 593 -2.42 28.41 -12.22
N GLU A 594 -2.90 29.04 -13.30
CA GLU A 594 -4.25 28.84 -13.80
C GLU A 594 -4.53 27.40 -14.20
N TYR A 595 -3.58 26.75 -14.90
CA TYR A 595 -3.73 25.34 -15.23
C TYR A 595 -3.71 24.45 -13.98
N GLY A 596 -2.80 24.74 -13.05
CA GLY A 596 -2.66 24.01 -11.78
C GLY A 596 -3.91 24.07 -10.90
N ARG A 597 -4.53 25.26 -10.74
CA ARG A 597 -5.77 25.40 -9.95
C ARG A 597 -6.96 24.66 -10.54
N ILE A 598 -7.01 24.49 -11.87
CA ILE A 598 -8.06 23.69 -12.53
C ILE A 598 -7.88 22.21 -12.18
N ILE A 599 -6.64 21.71 -12.08
CA ILE A 599 -6.37 20.35 -11.59
C ILE A 599 -6.79 20.24 -10.12
N ARG A 600 -6.25 21.10 -9.25
CA ARG A 600 -6.57 21.15 -7.82
C ARG A 600 -6.47 22.60 -7.31
N PRO A 601 -7.56 23.20 -6.81
CA PRO A 601 -7.58 24.58 -6.32
C PRO A 601 -7.03 24.63 -4.89
N ALA A 602 -5.73 24.37 -4.74
CA ALA A 602 -5.04 24.47 -3.47
C ALA A 602 -4.82 25.95 -3.09
N PRO A 603 -4.84 26.33 -1.79
CA PRO A 603 -4.66 27.72 -1.33
C PRO A 603 -3.40 28.39 -1.87
N GLU A 604 -2.31 27.62 -2.01
CA GLU A 604 -1.00 28.07 -2.49
C GLU A 604 -1.09 28.69 -3.88
N PHE A 605 -1.97 28.18 -4.76
CA PHE A 605 -2.15 28.79 -6.09
C PHE A 605 -2.68 30.22 -6.00
N PHE A 606 -3.54 30.53 -5.03
CA PHE A 606 -4.13 31.86 -4.91
C PHE A 606 -3.13 32.88 -4.33
N GLU A 607 -2.29 32.43 -3.40
CA GLU A 607 -1.17 33.21 -2.87
C GLU A 607 -0.15 33.54 -3.97
N ASP A 608 0.29 32.53 -4.72
CA ASP A 608 1.28 32.74 -5.78
C ASP A 608 0.72 33.54 -6.98
N MET A 609 -0.55 33.34 -7.32
CA MET A 609 -1.23 34.17 -8.33
C MET A 609 -1.39 35.63 -7.88
N SER A 610 -1.62 35.88 -6.59
CA SER A 610 -1.61 37.25 -6.02
C SER A 610 -0.23 37.90 -6.21
N ALA A 611 0.85 37.18 -5.95
CA ALA A 611 2.21 37.66 -6.21
C ALA A 611 2.44 37.97 -7.71
N ALA A 612 1.96 37.11 -8.61
CA ALA A 612 2.04 37.33 -10.05
C ALA A 612 1.26 38.58 -10.52
N TRP A 613 0.04 38.80 -10.01
CA TRP A 613 -0.75 40.01 -10.30
C TRP A 613 -0.06 41.28 -9.81
N ARG A 614 0.53 41.24 -8.61
CA ARG A 614 1.31 42.37 -8.06
C ARG A 614 2.53 42.67 -8.94
N ALA A 615 3.26 41.65 -9.40
CA ALA A 615 4.38 41.82 -10.31
C ALA A 615 3.97 42.41 -11.68
N MET A 616 2.74 42.19 -12.12
CA MET A 616 2.16 42.82 -13.32
C MET A 616 1.58 44.22 -13.08
N GLY A 617 1.56 44.70 -11.83
CA GLY A 617 1.01 46.01 -11.47
C GLY A 617 -0.52 46.06 -11.36
N ASP A 618 -1.19 44.93 -11.15
CA ASP A 618 -2.66 44.85 -10.97
C ASP A 618 -3.04 44.44 -9.53
N PRO A 619 -2.99 45.35 -8.55
CA PRO A 619 -3.33 45.05 -7.16
C PRO A 619 -4.81 44.71 -6.97
N ARG A 620 -5.68 45.13 -7.90
CA ARG A 620 -7.12 44.81 -7.85
C ARG A 620 -7.34 43.33 -8.10
N GLN A 621 -6.70 42.76 -9.11
CA GLN A 621 -6.79 41.32 -9.38
C GLN A 621 -6.09 40.48 -8.32
N ALA A 622 -4.99 40.97 -7.75
CA ALA A 622 -4.34 40.32 -6.60
C ALA A 622 -5.33 40.18 -5.42
N ALA A 623 -6.02 41.25 -5.06
CA ALA A 623 -7.01 41.22 -3.98
C ALA A 623 -8.19 40.28 -4.27
N ILE A 624 -8.72 40.29 -5.50
CA ILE A 624 -9.78 39.35 -5.92
C ILE A 624 -9.30 37.90 -5.76
N THR A 625 -8.08 37.60 -6.20
CA THR A 625 -7.51 36.25 -6.17
C THR A 625 -7.34 35.72 -4.73
N LEU A 626 -6.88 36.57 -3.80
CA LEU A 626 -6.80 36.19 -2.37
C LEU A 626 -8.19 35.91 -1.78
N ILE A 627 -9.21 36.68 -2.16
CA ILE A 627 -10.60 36.41 -1.76
C ILE A 627 -11.09 35.10 -2.37
N GLU A 628 -10.75 34.77 -3.62
CA GLU A 628 -11.06 33.46 -4.22
C GLU A 628 -10.49 32.32 -3.39
N GLY A 629 -9.24 32.44 -2.94
CA GLY A 629 -8.58 31.47 -2.07
C GLY A 629 -9.32 31.28 -0.73
N LEU A 630 -9.70 32.37 -0.07
CA LEU A 630 -10.50 32.32 1.18
C LEU A 630 -11.90 31.70 0.99
N LEU A 631 -12.48 31.82 -0.21
CA LEU A 631 -13.76 31.15 -0.53
C LEU A 631 -13.61 29.65 -0.75
N VAL A 632 -12.44 29.21 -1.23
CA VAL A 632 -12.10 27.79 -1.43
C VAL A 632 -11.68 27.14 -0.12
N ASP A 633 -10.84 27.80 0.67
CA ASP A 633 -10.39 27.35 1.98
C ASP A 633 -10.40 28.49 3.00
N GLN A 634 -11.39 28.46 3.90
CA GLN A 634 -11.55 29.47 4.96
C GLN A 634 -10.55 29.30 6.12
N GLY A 635 -9.87 28.15 6.22
CA GLY A 635 -8.94 27.84 7.30
C GLY A 635 -7.53 28.39 7.08
N TYR A 636 -7.22 28.86 5.87
CA TYR A 636 -5.87 29.28 5.49
C TYR A 636 -5.61 30.75 5.85
N SER A 637 -5.08 30.98 7.05
CA SER A 637 -4.94 32.32 7.65
C SER A 637 -3.92 33.25 6.98
N SER A 638 -2.97 32.72 6.19
CA SER A 638 -1.99 33.56 5.47
C SER A 638 -2.68 34.45 4.43
N LEU A 639 -3.63 33.90 3.66
CA LEU A 639 -4.35 34.64 2.61
C LEU A 639 -5.09 35.86 3.18
N ALA A 640 -5.71 35.71 4.35
CA ALA A 640 -6.40 36.82 5.01
C ALA A 640 -5.41 37.91 5.46
N SER A 641 -4.25 37.50 5.97
CA SER A 641 -3.19 38.43 6.42
C SER A 641 -2.60 39.19 5.24
N GLU A 642 -2.28 38.49 4.15
CA GLU A 642 -1.77 39.09 2.92
C GLU A 642 -2.77 40.06 2.29
N LEU A 643 -4.06 39.71 2.30
CA LEU A 643 -5.11 40.58 1.77
C LEU A 643 -5.21 41.90 2.54
N VAL A 644 -5.12 41.85 3.87
CA VAL A 644 -5.11 43.06 4.72
C VAL A 644 -3.88 43.92 4.40
N ASP A 645 -2.70 43.31 4.29
CA ASP A 645 -1.47 44.04 3.98
C ASP A 645 -1.48 44.64 2.57
N LEU A 646 -2.07 43.94 1.60
CA LEU A 646 -2.27 44.46 0.25
C LEU A 646 -3.11 45.75 0.28
N TYR A 647 -4.27 45.73 0.94
CA TYR A 647 -5.13 46.91 1.06
C TYR A 647 -4.47 48.08 1.78
N ARG A 648 -3.64 47.80 2.82
CA ARG A 648 -2.87 48.85 3.50
C ARG A 648 -1.91 49.57 2.54
N GLN A 649 -1.30 48.83 1.62
CA GLN A 649 -0.32 49.38 0.69
C GLN A 649 -0.98 50.08 -0.51
N THR A 650 -2.05 49.50 -1.06
CA THR A 650 -2.61 49.94 -2.34
C THR A 650 -3.82 50.85 -2.22
N ALA A 651 -4.50 50.84 -1.08
CA ALA A 651 -5.66 51.69 -0.81
C ALA A 651 -5.64 52.27 0.62
N PRO A 652 -4.55 52.96 1.03
CA PRO A 652 -4.44 53.53 2.36
C PRO A 652 -5.55 54.56 2.59
N GLY A 653 -6.26 54.45 3.72
CA GLY A 653 -7.36 55.34 4.07
C GLY A 653 -8.70 55.06 3.37
N SER A 654 -8.78 53.98 2.58
CA SER A 654 -10.06 53.50 2.04
C SER A 654 -10.95 52.88 3.12
N CYS A 655 -12.24 52.71 2.82
CA CYS A 655 -13.16 51.97 3.69
C CYS A 655 -12.88 50.46 3.77
N ALA A 656 -11.88 49.95 3.03
CA ALA A 656 -11.67 48.52 2.82
C ALA A 656 -11.27 47.78 4.10
N LEU A 657 -10.62 48.47 5.03
CA LEU A 657 -10.23 47.94 6.33
C LEU A 657 -11.02 48.64 7.44
N GLY A 658 -11.58 47.85 8.34
CA GLY A 658 -12.21 48.30 9.58
C GLY A 658 -11.45 47.77 10.79
N GLY A 659 -11.75 48.28 12.00
CA GLY A 659 -11.12 47.79 13.22
C GLY A 659 -12.08 47.74 14.40
N ALA A 660 -12.06 46.63 15.13
CA ALA A 660 -12.63 46.50 16.46
C ALA A 660 -11.54 45.98 17.40
N GLY A 661 -11.21 46.72 18.47
CA GLY A 661 -10.24 46.28 19.49
C GLY A 661 -8.77 46.23 19.04
N GLY A 662 -8.35 47.01 18.03
CA GLY A 662 -6.95 47.12 17.60
C GLY A 662 -6.49 46.09 16.56
N THR A 663 -7.37 45.16 16.16
CA THR A 663 -7.14 44.27 15.01
C THR A 663 -7.83 44.82 13.77
N LEU A 664 -7.08 44.92 12.66
CA LEU A 664 -7.59 45.38 11.37
C LEU A 664 -8.21 44.18 10.64
N THR A 665 -9.47 44.33 10.21
CA THR A 665 -10.22 43.31 9.49
C THR A 665 -10.79 43.87 8.20
N LEU A 666 -11.04 42.99 7.24
CA LEU A 666 -11.68 43.35 5.97
C LEU A 666 -13.11 43.86 6.23
N ASN A 667 -13.48 44.99 5.62
CA ASN A 667 -14.82 45.55 5.70
C ASN A 667 -15.65 45.20 4.44
N PRO A 668 -16.50 44.16 4.47
CA PRO A 668 -17.28 43.73 3.31
C PRO A 668 -18.36 44.73 2.88
N ALA A 669 -18.70 45.72 3.72
CA ALA A 669 -19.65 46.78 3.38
C ALA A 669 -19.02 47.91 2.55
N CYS A 670 -17.69 47.96 2.44
CA CYS A 670 -17.02 48.91 1.57
C CYS A 670 -17.29 48.55 0.10
N PRO A 671 -17.81 49.46 -0.75
CA PRO A 671 -18.17 49.14 -2.14
C PRO A 671 -17.02 48.52 -2.94
N LEU A 672 -15.79 49.02 -2.74
CA LEU A 672 -14.58 48.46 -3.35
C LEU A 672 -14.38 46.97 -3.01
N VAL A 673 -14.53 46.62 -1.73
CA VAL A 673 -14.33 45.24 -1.24
C VAL A 673 -15.49 44.37 -1.71
N HIS A 674 -16.71 44.88 -1.61
CA HIS A 674 -17.93 44.19 -2.02
C HIS A 674 -17.89 43.78 -3.49
N ASP A 675 -17.49 44.70 -4.39
CA ASP A 675 -17.35 44.41 -5.82
C ASP A 675 -16.33 43.28 -6.09
N GLN A 676 -15.22 43.27 -5.34
CA GLN A 676 -14.20 42.24 -5.44
C GLN A 676 -14.66 40.89 -4.88
N ILE A 677 -15.41 40.89 -3.77
CA ILE A 677 -16.06 39.68 -3.23
C ILE A 677 -17.00 39.08 -4.29
N CYS A 678 -17.85 39.90 -4.91
CA CYS A 678 -18.77 39.42 -5.95
C CYS A 678 -18.03 38.91 -7.20
N ALA A 679 -16.88 39.51 -7.56
CA ALA A 679 -16.01 38.98 -8.61
C ALA A 679 -15.40 37.62 -8.24
N ALA A 680 -14.88 37.48 -7.02
CA ALA A 680 -14.30 36.24 -6.52
C ALA A 680 -15.31 35.09 -6.49
N PHE A 681 -16.53 35.33 -6.00
CA PHE A 681 -17.61 34.34 -6.05
C PHE A 681 -17.92 33.85 -7.48
N ARG A 682 -17.91 34.77 -8.46
CA ARG A 682 -18.10 34.45 -9.88
C ARG A 682 -16.98 33.55 -10.40
N ASN A 683 -15.74 33.88 -10.07
CA ASN A 683 -14.56 33.17 -10.53
C ASN A 683 -14.47 31.76 -9.92
N VAL A 684 -14.74 31.62 -8.61
CA VAL A 684 -14.78 30.32 -7.93
C VAL A 684 -15.92 29.45 -8.46
N LYS A 685 -17.10 30.02 -8.73
CA LYS A 685 -18.20 29.29 -9.40
C LYS A 685 -17.73 28.75 -10.76
N ARG A 686 -17.10 29.59 -11.59
CA ARG A 686 -16.58 29.19 -12.91
C ARG A 686 -15.51 28.10 -12.80
N LEU A 687 -14.62 28.20 -11.82
CA LEU A 687 -13.61 27.19 -11.53
C LEU A 687 -14.26 25.84 -11.21
N TYR A 688 -15.27 25.80 -10.33
CA TYR A 688 -15.99 24.56 -10.05
C TYR A 688 -16.73 23.99 -11.25
N LEU A 689 -17.31 24.84 -12.11
CA LEU A 689 -17.93 24.39 -13.37
C LEU A 689 -16.91 23.79 -14.35
N GLN A 690 -15.74 24.42 -14.52
CA GLN A 690 -14.65 23.88 -15.35
C GLN A 690 -14.16 22.52 -14.85
N ARG A 691 -14.27 22.28 -13.54
CA ARG A 691 -13.94 21.01 -12.91
C ARG A 691 -15.09 20.01 -12.89
N GLY A 692 -16.24 20.31 -13.48
CA GLY A 692 -17.42 19.44 -13.47
C GLY A 692 -18.05 19.26 -12.08
N GLN A 693 -17.76 20.15 -11.13
CA GLN A 693 -18.24 20.11 -9.75
C GLN A 693 -19.50 20.96 -9.58
N GLU A 694 -20.56 20.63 -10.32
CA GLU A 694 -21.83 21.40 -10.32
C GLU A 694 -22.42 21.63 -8.91
N PRO A 695 -22.42 20.64 -7.98
CA PRO A 695 -22.95 20.88 -6.64
C PRO A 695 -22.17 21.94 -5.86
N MET A 696 -20.84 21.98 -6.03
CA MET A 696 -19.99 23.00 -5.41
C MET A 696 -20.23 24.36 -6.06
N ALA A 697 -20.30 24.43 -7.40
CA ALA A 697 -20.63 25.66 -8.12
C ALA A 697 -21.98 26.25 -7.70
N ALA A 698 -23.02 25.42 -7.61
CA ALA A 698 -24.34 25.83 -7.14
C ALA A 698 -24.34 26.27 -5.67
N GLY A 699 -23.56 25.59 -4.81
CA GLY A 699 -23.33 26.00 -3.44
C GLY A 699 -22.68 27.37 -3.33
N THR A 700 -21.62 27.62 -4.12
CA THR A 700 -20.94 28.92 -4.21
C THR A 700 -21.90 30.02 -4.67
N ALA A 701 -22.76 29.77 -5.66
CA ALA A 701 -23.74 30.73 -6.13
C ALA A 701 -24.75 31.14 -5.03
N ARG A 702 -25.28 30.16 -4.27
CA ARG A 702 -26.16 30.43 -3.13
C ARG A 702 -25.48 31.25 -2.05
N ARG A 703 -24.24 30.87 -1.70
CA ARG A 703 -23.41 31.61 -0.72
C ARG A 703 -23.15 33.05 -1.16
N ALA A 704 -22.93 33.29 -2.46
CA ALA A 704 -22.72 34.64 -2.98
C ALA A 704 -23.92 35.57 -2.70
N VAL A 705 -25.15 35.05 -2.81
CA VAL A 705 -26.37 35.81 -2.50
C VAL A 705 -26.56 35.94 -0.99
N SER A 706 -26.47 34.84 -0.24
CA SER A 706 -26.81 34.82 1.19
C SER A 706 -25.75 35.47 2.08
N GLU A 707 -24.46 35.31 1.78
CA GLU A 707 -23.35 35.82 2.58
C GLU A 707 -22.89 37.21 2.13
N ALA A 708 -22.99 37.50 0.83
CA ALA A 708 -22.38 38.70 0.24
C ALA A 708 -23.35 39.56 -0.57
N GLY A 709 -24.64 39.21 -0.71
CA GLY A 709 -25.62 40.05 -1.42
C GLY A 709 -25.39 40.16 -2.94
N CYS A 710 -24.59 39.29 -3.54
CA CYS A 710 -24.24 39.34 -4.96
C CYS A 710 -25.36 38.73 -5.85
N THR A 711 -26.43 39.49 -6.09
CA THR A 711 -27.68 39.01 -6.74
C THR A 711 -27.54 38.58 -8.22
N ALA A 712 -26.53 39.04 -8.94
CA ALA A 712 -26.34 38.74 -10.37
C ALA A 712 -25.86 37.30 -10.68
N LEU A 713 -25.60 36.46 -9.67
CA LEU A 713 -24.96 35.15 -9.83
C LEU A 713 -25.93 33.95 -9.85
N GLU A 714 -27.22 34.16 -9.56
CA GLU A 714 -28.26 33.13 -9.54
C GLU A 714 -28.72 32.66 -10.94
N SER A 715 -28.65 33.54 -11.95
CA SER A 715 -29.30 33.31 -13.27
C SER A 715 -28.35 33.05 -14.43
N SER A 716 -27.03 33.19 -14.25
CA SER A 716 -26.05 32.85 -15.29
C SER A 716 -25.61 31.39 -15.16
N PRO A 717 -25.68 30.57 -16.23
CA PRO A 717 -25.18 29.20 -16.22
C PRO A 717 -23.71 29.12 -15.83
#